data_AF-M2NC91-F1
#
_entry.id   AF-M2NC91-F1
#
_cell.length_a   1.000
_cell.length_b   1.000
_cell.length_c   1.000
_cell.angle_alpha   90.00
_cell.angle_beta   90.00
_cell.angle_gamma   90.00
#
_symmetry.space_group_name_H-M   'P 1'
#
loop_
_entity.id
_entity.type
_entity.pdbx_description
1 polymer ?
#
loop_
_entity_poly.entity_id
_entity_poly.type
_entity_poly.pdbx_seq_one_letter_code
_entity_poly.pdbx_strand_id
1 'polypeptide(L)'
;MSSFKYLLLHGLLASLTTSHGLQRRASALDQTLTNTIPNLSGPILYFNGSGPVPGINVTTPEPAPLPALSTQQITNSVLQELYAIGTGKLGNNICQICQSSLEVLHLASLVLSQDSITQILIDSCVAFNLTAYTDGGSCQSYVSGTGGLGPYAAQLLQKMSLATGDMQAFCYYEFSLCPAPPVVAINESEWFTPKPASKMVAPPPSGRTVNVLHFSDWHMDPRFDVGSEANCTNGLCCRFDSVNSALHTTTSNASLPASRFGDFLCDTPPDLGLSAFQSMRQNVNFSSVPFAIFTGDIVSHDRTNQESQALTSYEEQIAYDTFKAQLGNIPVYATLGNHDSWPSGFNEPNGFRNDSLPNEMSWNYQLVSAAWQKEGWLDEVAAYYAATHYGAYATTTSSGLRIISINSDFWYTPNIFNYYNYTNPDKSGILRFLAGELASAEQAGQRVWILGHVPSGGSSAVANPSVLFHSIVARYSPATIAGIRLFSGLTNDSFFGHTHKDQKQIFYDLQRGNVSANSSSVVTNYTNINYNAPISVAYIGPSIVPLTNYNAGWSVYQVDAATFEIVNGQTYFANISNSLTWNSEPVWEFEYDIRTIYDPTHQWPATAPLNATFWDNVTQRMMSNNTLISEYLYLSTKQSARTPACTGNCLRTSICQIRSSNRAVFDTC
;
A
#
# COMPACT_ATOMS: atom_id res chain seq x y z
N MET A 1 -33.97 6.00 10.14
CA MET A 1 -35.33 5.45 9.93
C MET A 1 -36.28 6.62 9.66
N SER A 2 -37.21 6.50 8.70
CA SER A 2 -38.36 7.40 8.45
C SER A 2 -38.19 8.93 8.61
N SER A 3 -38.03 9.65 7.49
CA SER A 3 -38.91 10.78 7.09
C SER A 3 -38.59 11.25 5.67
N PHE A 4 -39.05 10.50 4.66
CA PHE A 4 -38.90 10.86 3.24
C PHE A 4 -40.18 10.54 2.44
N LYS A 5 -41.20 11.39 2.62
CA LYS A 5 -42.43 11.39 1.81
C LYS A 5 -42.96 12.82 1.67
N TYR A 6 -43.54 13.10 0.50
CA TYR A 6 -44.16 14.36 0.03
C TYR A 6 -43.23 15.43 -0.57
N LEU A 7 -43.81 16.11 -1.57
CA LEU A 7 -43.27 17.10 -2.52
C LEU A 7 -42.24 16.53 -3.54
N LEU A 8 -42.33 16.85 -4.84
CA LEU A 8 -43.46 17.38 -5.64
C LEU A 8 -43.32 16.93 -7.12
N LEU A 9 -44.14 17.48 -8.03
CA LEU A 9 -44.41 16.92 -9.37
C LEU A 9 -44.47 18.02 -10.46
N HIS A 10 -44.06 17.68 -11.70
CA HIS A 10 -44.22 18.36 -13.02
C HIS A 10 -43.13 19.29 -13.59
N GLY A 11 -42.87 19.07 -14.90
CA GLY A 11 -42.25 19.98 -15.88
C GLY A 11 -40.97 19.40 -16.55
N LEU A 12 -40.77 19.36 -17.88
CA LEU A 12 -41.63 19.46 -19.09
C LEU A 12 -40.83 18.88 -20.31
N LEU A 13 -41.41 18.72 -21.53
CA LEU A 13 -40.80 18.00 -22.69
C LEU A 13 -40.33 18.96 -23.83
N ALA A 14 -39.62 18.59 -24.93
CA ALA A 14 -39.24 17.31 -25.60
C ALA A 14 -37.82 17.44 -26.27
N SER A 15 -37.31 16.76 -27.33
CA SER A 15 -37.79 15.83 -28.42
C SER A 15 -36.60 15.11 -29.14
N LEU A 16 -36.85 14.26 -30.16
CA LEU A 16 -35.89 13.44 -30.95
C LEU A 16 -36.14 13.60 -32.49
N THR A 17 -35.51 12.96 -33.51
CA THR A 17 -34.64 11.75 -33.67
C THR A 17 -33.75 11.84 -34.96
N THR A 18 -33.04 10.77 -35.38
CA THR A 18 -31.94 10.71 -36.41
C THR A 18 -32.28 10.13 -37.83
N SER A 19 -31.24 9.71 -38.59
CA SER A 19 -31.09 9.64 -40.08
C SER A 19 -31.50 8.36 -40.85
N HIS A 20 -31.58 8.44 -42.19
CA HIS A 20 -31.87 7.43 -43.25
C HIS A 20 -31.34 7.90 -44.66
N GLY A 21 -31.35 7.10 -45.76
CA GLY A 21 -30.94 7.61 -47.10
C GLY A 21 -31.22 6.75 -48.36
N LEU A 22 -30.92 7.32 -49.55
CA LEU A 22 -30.98 6.76 -50.93
C LEU A 22 -32.40 6.51 -51.52
N GLN A 23 -32.66 6.33 -52.83
CA GLN A 23 -31.82 6.30 -54.07
C GLN A 23 -32.57 6.96 -55.29
N ARG A 24 -32.36 6.53 -56.56
CA ARG A 24 -32.98 7.12 -57.79
C ARG A 24 -33.21 6.13 -58.97
N ARG A 25 -34.12 6.50 -59.89
CA ARG A 25 -34.24 6.03 -61.30
C ARG A 25 -34.54 7.23 -62.23
N ALA A 26 -34.41 7.07 -63.56
CA ALA A 26 -34.29 8.21 -64.51
C ALA A 26 -35.02 8.07 -65.87
N SER A 27 -36.07 7.25 -65.97
CA SER A 27 -36.85 7.10 -67.23
C SER A 27 -38.35 6.88 -66.95
N ALA A 28 -39.20 7.25 -67.91
CA ALA A 28 -40.64 7.01 -67.84
C ALA A 28 -40.99 5.56 -68.17
N LEU A 29 -42.16 5.10 -67.69
CA LEU A 29 -42.69 3.75 -67.95
C LEU A 29 -43.45 3.64 -69.29
N ASP A 30 -43.85 4.76 -69.88
CA ASP A 30 -44.33 4.87 -71.26
C ASP A 30 -43.21 5.46 -72.12
N GLN A 31 -42.98 4.89 -73.31
CA GLN A 31 -41.92 5.32 -74.25
C GLN A 31 -42.42 6.28 -75.34
N THR A 32 -43.74 6.54 -75.40
CA THR A 32 -44.35 7.44 -76.40
C THR A 32 -44.49 8.88 -75.90
N LEU A 33 -44.28 9.13 -74.61
CA LEU A 33 -44.40 10.43 -73.95
C LEU A 33 -43.02 11.02 -73.61
N THR A 34 -42.90 12.34 -73.67
CA THR A 34 -41.72 13.05 -73.15
C THR A 34 -42.01 13.64 -71.76
N ASN A 35 -41.03 13.63 -70.87
CA ASN A 35 -41.16 14.17 -69.51
C ASN A 35 -41.06 15.70 -69.46
N THR A 36 -41.58 16.41 -70.47
CA THR A 36 -41.42 17.87 -70.62
C THR A 36 -42.65 18.53 -71.23
N ILE A 37 -43.09 19.65 -70.65
CA ILE A 37 -44.20 20.48 -71.17
C ILE A 37 -43.65 21.87 -71.57
N PRO A 38 -43.79 22.30 -72.84
CA PRO A 38 -43.48 23.67 -73.27
C PRO A 38 -44.47 24.68 -72.69
N ASN A 39 -43.99 25.81 -72.17
CA ASN A 39 -44.79 26.83 -71.50
C ASN A 39 -44.72 28.20 -72.21
N LEU A 40 -44.97 28.20 -73.52
CA LEU A 40 -44.88 29.39 -74.40
C LEU A 40 -43.57 30.18 -74.21
N SER A 41 -43.63 31.42 -73.69
CA SER A 41 -42.48 32.30 -73.43
C SER A 41 -41.87 32.14 -72.03
N GLY A 42 -42.38 31.20 -71.22
CA GLY A 42 -41.78 30.77 -69.96
C GLY A 42 -40.84 29.56 -70.09
N PRO A 43 -40.11 29.19 -69.03
CA PRO A 43 -39.22 28.03 -69.05
C PRO A 43 -40.01 26.71 -69.20
N ILE A 44 -39.37 25.73 -69.85
CA ILE A 44 -39.90 24.37 -70.02
C ILE A 44 -40.06 23.69 -68.65
N LEU A 45 -41.20 23.04 -68.43
CA LEU A 45 -41.50 22.31 -67.20
C LEU A 45 -41.12 20.83 -67.36
N TYR A 46 -40.49 20.25 -66.34
CA TYR A 46 -39.95 18.88 -66.35
C TYR A 46 -40.69 17.96 -65.38
N PHE A 47 -40.81 16.69 -65.74
CA PHE A 47 -41.40 15.61 -64.92
C PHE A 47 -40.39 14.48 -64.68
N ASN A 48 -40.69 13.61 -63.71
CA ASN A 48 -39.87 12.43 -63.37
C ASN A 48 -38.38 12.75 -63.06
N GLY A 49 -38.10 13.94 -62.55
CA GLY A 49 -36.77 14.32 -62.03
C GLY A 49 -35.66 14.54 -63.08
N SER A 50 -36.01 14.71 -64.35
CA SER A 50 -35.05 15.09 -65.41
C SER A 50 -34.90 16.62 -65.54
N GLY A 51 -33.90 17.08 -66.31
CA GLY A 51 -33.58 18.51 -66.43
C GLY A 51 -32.76 19.03 -65.24
N PRO A 52 -32.78 20.34 -64.94
CA PRO A 52 -32.02 20.95 -63.85
C PRO A 52 -32.62 20.69 -62.45
N VAL A 53 -33.42 19.63 -62.29
CA VAL A 53 -34.09 19.27 -61.04
C VAL A 53 -33.06 18.68 -60.06
N PRO A 54 -32.83 19.27 -58.88
CA PRO A 54 -31.81 18.83 -57.93
C PRO A 54 -31.93 17.36 -57.52
N GLY A 55 -30.85 16.81 -56.96
CA GLY A 55 -30.80 15.43 -56.47
C GLY A 55 -31.90 15.09 -55.46
N ILE A 56 -32.26 13.80 -55.35
CA ILE A 56 -32.96 13.35 -54.13
C ILE A 56 -31.95 13.46 -53.00
N ASN A 57 -32.38 14.02 -51.88
CA ASN A 57 -31.49 14.32 -50.77
C ASN A 57 -30.90 13.02 -50.20
N VAL A 58 -29.57 12.92 -50.15
CA VAL A 58 -28.87 11.79 -49.52
C VAL A 58 -28.55 12.05 -48.05
N THR A 59 -28.72 13.30 -47.60
CA THR A 59 -28.79 13.64 -46.18
C THR A 59 -30.22 13.52 -45.67
N THR A 60 -30.33 13.27 -44.38
CA THR A 60 -31.56 13.25 -43.58
C THR A 60 -31.41 14.17 -42.37
N PRO A 61 -32.50 14.45 -41.64
CA PRO A 61 -32.37 15.06 -40.33
C PRO A 61 -31.74 14.03 -39.38
N GLU A 62 -30.44 14.16 -39.14
CA GLU A 62 -30.01 14.07 -37.76
C GLU A 62 -30.54 15.32 -37.04
N PRO A 63 -30.89 15.23 -35.74
CA PRO A 63 -31.17 16.44 -34.98
C PRO A 63 -29.89 17.27 -34.99
N ALA A 64 -30.00 18.58 -34.75
CA ALA A 64 -28.80 19.33 -34.36
C ALA A 64 -28.15 18.57 -33.18
N PRO A 65 -26.85 18.22 -33.24
CA PRO A 65 -26.20 17.55 -32.12
C PRO A 65 -26.42 18.41 -30.88
N LEU A 66 -26.71 17.77 -29.74
CA LEU A 66 -26.94 18.49 -28.49
C LEU A 66 -25.80 19.49 -28.31
N PRO A 67 -26.09 20.78 -28.05
CA PRO A 67 -25.05 21.79 -27.93
C PRO A 67 -24.09 21.31 -26.85
N ALA A 68 -22.81 21.14 -27.23
CA ALA A 68 -21.81 20.52 -26.39
C ALA A 68 -21.85 21.18 -25.01
N LEU A 69 -22.19 20.38 -23.99
CA LEU A 69 -22.38 20.89 -22.64
C LEU A 69 -21.09 21.59 -22.22
N SER A 70 -21.20 22.84 -21.76
CA SER A 70 -20.05 23.53 -21.17
C SER A 70 -19.53 22.72 -19.99
N THR A 71 -18.24 22.87 -19.65
CA THR A 71 -17.60 22.14 -18.54
C THR A 71 -18.45 22.20 -17.26
N GLN A 72 -19.03 23.37 -16.94
CA GLN A 72 -19.94 23.54 -15.80
C GLN A 72 -21.24 22.73 -15.92
N GLN A 73 -21.82 22.60 -17.11
CA GLN A 73 -23.02 21.79 -17.32
C GLN A 73 -22.72 20.29 -17.21
N ILE A 74 -21.55 19.84 -17.68
CA ILE A 74 -21.10 18.45 -17.47
C ILE A 74 -20.86 18.21 -15.98
N THR A 75 -20.08 19.06 -15.32
CA THR A 75 -19.83 19.01 -13.86
C THR A 75 -21.13 18.95 -13.06
N ASN A 76 -22.09 19.84 -13.35
CA ASN A 76 -23.39 19.85 -12.69
C ASN A 76 -24.18 18.56 -12.96
N SER A 77 -24.12 18.01 -14.18
CA SER A 77 -24.80 16.74 -14.52
C SER A 77 -24.14 15.53 -13.82
N VAL A 78 -22.82 15.52 -13.69
CA VAL A 78 -22.06 14.48 -12.96
C VAL A 78 -22.41 14.53 -11.47
N LEU A 79 -22.40 15.71 -10.85
CA LEU A 79 -22.80 15.88 -9.45
C LEU A 79 -24.28 15.51 -9.22
N GLN A 80 -25.17 15.82 -10.17
CA GLN A 80 -26.57 15.39 -10.11
C GLN A 80 -26.72 13.87 -10.21
N GLU A 81 -25.98 13.19 -11.08
CA GLU A 81 -26.04 11.74 -11.20
C GLU A 81 -25.42 11.03 -9.98
N LEU A 82 -24.29 11.54 -9.46
CA LEU A 82 -23.71 11.05 -8.20
C LEU A 82 -24.67 11.20 -7.01
N TYR A 83 -25.36 12.34 -6.93
CA TYR A 83 -26.41 12.55 -5.93
C TYR A 83 -27.61 11.61 -6.16
N ALA A 84 -28.01 11.38 -7.41
CA ALA A 84 -29.09 10.46 -7.78
C ALA A 84 -28.74 8.98 -7.51
N ILE A 85 -27.48 8.59 -7.62
CA ILE A 85 -26.95 7.28 -7.24
C ILE A 85 -26.96 7.13 -5.71
N GLY A 86 -26.38 8.10 -5.00
CA GLY A 86 -26.28 8.10 -3.53
C GLY A 86 -27.61 8.25 -2.78
N THR A 87 -28.63 8.84 -3.41
CA THR A 87 -29.97 9.04 -2.80
C THR A 87 -31.11 8.25 -3.47
N GLY A 88 -30.77 7.44 -4.48
CA GLY A 88 -31.74 6.86 -5.42
C GLY A 88 -32.34 5.50 -5.06
N LYS A 89 -32.82 4.82 -6.12
CA LYS A 89 -33.55 3.54 -6.04
C LYS A 89 -32.73 2.30 -6.42
N LEU A 90 -31.40 2.40 -6.42
CA LEU A 90 -30.50 1.24 -6.60
C LEU A 90 -30.64 0.19 -5.47
N GLY A 91 -31.37 0.54 -4.40
CA GLY A 91 -31.60 -0.31 -3.23
C GLY A 91 -30.52 -0.12 -2.18
N ASN A 92 -30.64 -0.84 -1.05
CA ASN A 92 -29.71 -0.70 0.07
C ASN A 92 -28.35 -1.41 -0.19
N ASN A 93 -27.96 -1.63 -1.44
CA ASN A 93 -26.70 -2.29 -1.80
C ASN A 93 -25.59 -1.26 -1.97
N ILE A 94 -24.89 -0.98 -0.88
CA ILE A 94 -23.86 0.06 -0.81
C ILE A 94 -22.66 -0.22 -1.72
N CYS A 95 -22.38 -1.48 -2.06
CA CYS A 95 -21.38 -1.85 -3.08
C CYS A 95 -21.77 -1.34 -4.47
N GLN A 96 -23.03 -1.58 -4.89
CA GLN A 96 -23.51 -1.13 -6.20
C GLN A 96 -23.56 0.39 -6.29
N ILE A 97 -23.93 1.08 -5.21
CA ILE A 97 -23.86 2.55 -5.12
C ILE A 97 -22.42 3.04 -5.32
N CYS A 98 -21.44 2.41 -4.65
CA CYS A 98 -20.02 2.76 -4.81
C CYS A 98 -19.52 2.51 -6.25
N GLN A 99 -19.80 1.32 -6.81
CA GLN A 99 -19.38 0.96 -8.18
C GLN A 99 -19.99 1.87 -9.24
N SER A 100 -21.30 2.19 -9.17
CA SER A 100 -21.93 3.11 -10.13
C SER A 100 -21.43 4.55 -9.99
N SER A 101 -21.10 5.02 -8.77
CA SER A 101 -20.45 6.32 -8.59
C SER A 101 -19.06 6.37 -9.23
N LEU A 102 -18.27 5.29 -9.12
CA LEU A 102 -16.97 5.18 -9.80
C LEU A 102 -17.11 5.09 -11.33
N GLU A 103 -18.15 4.44 -11.84
CA GLU A 103 -18.43 4.39 -13.29
C GLU A 103 -18.77 5.78 -13.85
N VAL A 104 -19.57 6.56 -13.13
CA VAL A 104 -19.87 7.97 -13.49
C VAL A 104 -18.60 8.84 -13.42
N LEU A 105 -17.77 8.69 -12.39
CA LEU A 105 -16.50 9.42 -12.25
C LEU A 105 -15.48 9.02 -13.33
N HIS A 106 -15.41 7.74 -13.71
CA HIS A 106 -14.60 7.24 -14.82
C HIS A 106 -15.02 7.90 -16.14
N LEU A 107 -16.32 7.86 -16.48
CA LEU A 107 -16.84 8.51 -17.69
C LEU A 107 -16.60 10.02 -17.69
N ALA A 108 -16.71 10.68 -16.54
CA ALA A 108 -16.36 12.09 -16.39
C ALA A 108 -14.86 12.35 -16.67
N SER A 109 -13.96 11.53 -16.11
CA SER A 109 -12.50 11.67 -16.26
C SER A 109 -11.95 11.40 -17.67
N LEU A 110 -12.79 10.85 -18.56
CA LEU A 110 -12.50 10.70 -20.00
C LEU A 110 -12.87 11.94 -20.83
N VAL A 111 -13.68 12.87 -20.29
CA VAL A 111 -14.22 14.03 -21.04
C VAL A 111 -13.98 15.39 -20.39
N LEU A 112 -13.55 15.42 -19.12
CA LEU A 112 -13.27 16.62 -18.34
C LEU A 112 -11.77 16.84 -18.10
N SER A 113 -11.38 18.07 -17.74
CA SER A 113 -10.03 18.34 -17.25
C SER A 113 -9.80 17.77 -15.85
N GLN A 114 -8.55 17.50 -15.51
CA GLN A 114 -8.12 17.07 -14.17
C GLN A 114 -8.63 18.00 -13.07
N ASP A 115 -8.57 19.32 -13.28
CA ASP A 115 -9.06 20.33 -12.33
C ASP A 115 -10.59 20.24 -12.13
N SER A 116 -11.33 19.91 -13.20
CA SER A 116 -12.79 19.75 -13.14
C SER A 116 -13.18 18.50 -12.35
N ILE A 117 -12.43 17.40 -12.50
CA ILE A 117 -12.60 16.19 -11.68
C ILE A 117 -12.21 16.46 -10.23
N THR A 118 -11.12 17.18 -10.01
CA THR A 118 -10.67 17.63 -8.68
C THR A 118 -11.77 18.42 -7.96
N GLN A 119 -12.45 19.35 -8.65
CA GLN A 119 -13.59 20.06 -8.09
C GLN A 119 -14.81 19.16 -7.83
N ILE A 120 -15.13 18.23 -8.73
CA ILE A 120 -16.22 17.25 -8.52
C ILE A 120 -15.97 16.40 -7.26
N LEU A 121 -14.72 16.01 -7.01
CA LEU A 121 -14.33 15.26 -5.81
C LEU A 121 -14.46 16.11 -4.53
N ILE A 122 -14.09 17.39 -4.56
CA ILE A 122 -14.32 18.34 -3.45
C ILE A 122 -15.82 18.50 -3.16
N ASP A 123 -16.60 18.83 -4.20
CA ASP A 123 -18.04 19.09 -4.09
C ASP A 123 -18.78 17.83 -3.58
N SER A 124 -18.35 16.64 -4.02
CA SER A 124 -18.86 15.35 -3.51
C SER A 124 -18.46 15.13 -2.05
N CYS A 125 -17.21 15.38 -1.67
CA CYS A 125 -16.73 15.26 -0.29
C CYS A 125 -17.52 16.16 0.67
N VAL A 126 -17.85 17.39 0.26
CA VAL A 126 -18.70 18.30 1.02
C VAL A 126 -20.15 17.82 1.04
N ALA A 127 -20.73 17.45 -0.10
CA ALA A 127 -22.14 17.05 -0.22
C ALA A 127 -22.49 15.78 0.57
N PHE A 128 -21.55 14.82 0.66
CA PHE A 128 -21.72 13.58 1.41
C PHE A 128 -21.11 13.62 2.83
N ASN A 129 -20.61 14.79 3.28
CA ASN A 129 -19.99 15.00 4.60
C ASN A 129 -18.82 14.02 4.88
N LEU A 130 -17.91 13.89 3.92
CA LEU A 130 -16.77 12.97 3.97
C LEU A 130 -15.51 13.59 4.61
N THR A 131 -15.64 14.68 5.36
CA THR A 131 -14.53 15.28 6.16
C THR A 131 -14.07 14.42 7.34
N ALA A 132 -14.69 13.26 7.56
CA ALA A 132 -14.18 12.21 8.44
C ALA A 132 -13.23 11.23 7.71
N TYR A 133 -13.05 11.41 6.40
CA TYR A 133 -12.16 10.64 5.52
C TYR A 133 -11.02 11.50 4.95
N THR A 134 -10.61 12.55 5.68
CA THR A 134 -9.49 13.45 5.36
C THR A 134 -8.49 13.48 6.53
N ASP A 135 -7.27 13.95 6.26
CA ASP A 135 -6.08 14.08 7.16
C ASP A 135 -6.25 15.00 8.39
N GLY A 136 -7.47 15.15 8.91
CA GLY A 136 -7.87 16.25 9.80
C GLY A 136 -8.07 17.58 9.06
N GLY A 137 -7.67 17.68 7.80
CA GLY A 137 -7.89 18.82 6.94
C GLY A 137 -9.29 18.88 6.32
N SER A 138 -9.53 19.93 5.54
CA SER A 138 -10.76 20.13 4.77
C SER A 138 -10.78 19.31 3.47
N CYS A 139 -11.96 19.06 2.90
CA CYS A 139 -12.09 18.50 1.54
C CYS A 139 -11.25 19.27 0.50
N GLN A 140 -11.22 20.61 0.59
CA GLN A 140 -10.43 21.45 -0.34
C GLN A 140 -8.93 21.20 -0.20
N SER A 141 -8.39 21.18 1.03
CA SER A 141 -6.95 20.98 1.27
C SER A 141 -6.51 19.56 0.91
N TYR A 142 -7.30 18.55 1.29
CA TYR A 142 -6.99 17.14 1.02
C TYR A 142 -7.04 16.78 -0.47
N VAL A 143 -7.97 17.36 -1.23
CA VAL A 143 -8.17 17.04 -2.65
C VAL A 143 -7.41 17.99 -3.60
N SER A 144 -7.16 19.25 -3.19
CA SER A 144 -6.59 20.30 -4.08
C SER A 144 -5.59 21.27 -3.44
N GLY A 145 -5.17 21.03 -2.19
CA GLY A 145 -4.10 21.82 -1.59
C GLY A 145 -2.75 21.55 -2.28
N THR A 146 -1.69 22.19 -1.77
CA THR A 146 -0.33 21.65 -1.98
C THR A 146 -0.34 20.18 -1.56
N GLY A 147 0.01 19.27 -2.47
CA GLY A 147 -0.04 17.83 -2.23
C GLY A 147 -1.40 17.14 -2.42
N GLY A 148 -2.47 17.89 -2.71
CA GLY A 148 -3.83 17.34 -2.77
C GLY A 148 -3.97 16.17 -3.74
N LEU A 149 -4.72 15.14 -3.35
CA LEU A 149 -4.76 13.84 -4.04
C LEU A 149 -5.66 13.82 -5.29
N GLY A 150 -6.44 14.87 -5.55
CA GLY A 150 -7.40 14.97 -6.66
C GLY A 150 -6.83 14.73 -8.06
N PRO A 151 -5.67 15.32 -8.43
CA PRO A 151 -4.93 14.99 -9.65
C PRO A 151 -4.67 13.50 -9.84
N TYR A 152 -4.10 12.84 -8.83
CA TYR A 152 -3.77 11.41 -8.88
C TYR A 152 -5.04 10.53 -8.94
N ALA A 153 -6.07 10.89 -8.17
CA ALA A 153 -7.37 10.24 -8.22
C ALA A 153 -8.03 10.38 -9.61
N ALA A 154 -7.91 11.53 -10.26
CA ALA A 154 -8.41 11.74 -11.62
C ALA A 154 -7.64 10.89 -12.66
N GLN A 155 -6.31 10.78 -12.54
CA GLN A 155 -5.52 9.86 -13.37
C GLN A 155 -5.93 8.40 -13.18
N LEU A 156 -6.16 7.96 -11.93
CA LEU A 156 -6.63 6.61 -11.63
C LEU A 156 -8.03 6.36 -12.18
N LEU A 157 -8.99 7.25 -11.93
CA LEU A 157 -10.38 7.12 -12.38
C LEU A 157 -10.47 6.93 -13.91
N GLN A 158 -9.60 7.61 -14.68
CA GLN A 158 -9.53 7.44 -16.14
C GLN A 158 -9.09 6.03 -16.57
N LYS A 159 -8.33 5.34 -15.71
CA LYS A 159 -7.70 4.05 -15.98
C LYS A 159 -8.46 2.84 -15.41
N MET A 160 -9.26 3.04 -14.36
CA MET A 160 -10.04 1.98 -13.70
C MET A 160 -11.09 1.36 -14.63
N SER A 161 -11.36 0.06 -14.47
CA SER A 161 -12.49 -0.59 -15.15
C SER A 161 -13.29 -1.53 -14.24
N LEU A 162 -14.61 -1.61 -14.48
CA LEU A 162 -15.46 -2.69 -13.96
C LEU A 162 -15.02 -4.06 -14.48
N ALA A 163 -14.50 -4.14 -15.71
CA ALA A 163 -14.20 -5.41 -16.38
C ALA A 163 -12.99 -6.14 -15.79
N THR A 164 -12.04 -5.41 -15.19
CA THR A 164 -10.86 -5.95 -14.47
C THR A 164 -11.06 -6.01 -12.95
N GLY A 165 -12.22 -5.57 -12.46
CA GLY A 165 -12.56 -5.58 -11.02
C GLY A 165 -12.01 -4.41 -10.21
N ASP A 166 -11.30 -3.47 -10.84
CA ASP A 166 -10.64 -2.31 -10.21
C ASP A 166 -11.58 -1.54 -9.28
N MET A 167 -12.80 -1.27 -9.74
CA MET A 167 -13.82 -0.55 -8.97
C MET A 167 -14.38 -1.38 -7.80
N GLN A 168 -14.43 -2.71 -7.90
CA GLN A 168 -14.80 -3.56 -6.75
C GLN A 168 -13.68 -3.56 -5.71
N ALA A 169 -12.42 -3.63 -6.15
CA ALA A 169 -11.26 -3.59 -5.27
C ALA A 169 -11.21 -2.25 -4.52
N PHE A 170 -11.29 -1.11 -5.21
CA PHE A 170 -11.31 0.22 -4.59
C PHE A 170 -12.45 0.36 -3.56
N CYS A 171 -13.69 -0.02 -3.94
CA CYS A 171 -14.83 -0.01 -3.03
C CYS A 171 -14.72 -0.98 -1.82
N TYR A 172 -13.89 -2.03 -1.91
CA TYR A 172 -13.62 -2.94 -0.81
C TYR A 172 -12.50 -2.42 0.11
N TYR A 173 -11.34 -2.10 -0.45
CA TYR A 173 -10.14 -1.78 0.33
C TYR A 173 -10.20 -0.37 0.95
N GLU A 174 -10.61 0.66 0.20
CA GLU A 174 -10.62 2.05 0.70
C GLU A 174 -11.84 2.37 1.58
N PHE A 175 -12.99 1.72 1.31
CA PHE A 175 -14.26 2.10 1.94
C PHE A 175 -15.02 0.94 2.61
N SER A 176 -14.58 -0.32 2.48
CA SER A 176 -15.28 -1.51 3.03
C SER A 176 -16.75 -1.67 2.59
N LEU A 177 -17.11 -1.16 1.40
CA LEU A 177 -18.49 -1.14 0.89
C LEU A 177 -18.86 -2.35 0.03
N CYS A 178 -17.87 -3.01 -0.57
CA CYS A 178 -18.03 -4.20 -1.40
C CYS A 178 -17.54 -5.49 -0.71
N PRO A 179 -18.03 -6.68 -1.12
CA PRO A 179 -17.36 -7.92 -0.77
C PRO A 179 -15.97 -7.98 -1.42
N ALA A 180 -15.04 -8.67 -0.78
CA ALA A 180 -13.67 -8.84 -1.28
C ALA A 180 -13.66 -9.35 -2.74
N PRO A 181 -12.86 -8.75 -3.64
CA PRO A 181 -12.74 -9.21 -5.01
C PRO A 181 -12.08 -10.61 -5.07
N PRO A 182 -12.43 -11.47 -6.04
CA PRO A 182 -11.85 -12.80 -6.14
C PRO A 182 -10.34 -12.75 -6.41
N VAL A 183 -9.60 -13.62 -5.71
CA VAL A 183 -8.16 -13.82 -5.94
C VAL A 183 -7.92 -14.38 -7.34
N VAL A 184 -6.96 -13.84 -8.07
CA VAL A 184 -6.64 -14.33 -9.42
C VAL A 184 -5.94 -15.69 -9.42
N ALA A 185 -6.24 -16.49 -10.44
CA ALA A 185 -5.58 -17.74 -10.72
C ALA A 185 -4.13 -17.51 -11.19
N ILE A 186 -3.15 -17.74 -10.32
CA ILE A 186 -1.73 -17.64 -10.69
C ILE A 186 -1.25 -18.96 -11.30
N ASN A 187 -0.79 -18.90 -12.55
CA ASN A 187 -0.02 -19.99 -13.18
C ASN A 187 1.44 -19.94 -12.71
N GLU A 188 1.79 -20.76 -11.69
CA GLU A 188 3.14 -20.83 -11.10
C GLU A 188 4.28 -20.94 -12.15
N SER A 189 4.02 -21.67 -13.25
CA SER A 189 5.00 -21.95 -14.31
C SER A 189 5.47 -20.71 -15.10
N GLU A 190 4.72 -19.61 -15.05
CA GLU A 190 5.12 -18.34 -15.67
C GLU A 190 6.11 -17.53 -14.82
N TRP A 191 6.28 -17.88 -13.53
CA TRP A 191 7.07 -17.13 -12.56
C TRP A 191 8.34 -17.85 -12.13
N PHE A 192 8.28 -19.18 -11.97
CA PHE A 192 9.41 -19.98 -11.53
C PHE A 192 9.34 -21.44 -11.99
N THR A 193 10.48 -22.11 -12.04
CA THR A 193 10.55 -23.57 -12.23
C THR A 193 10.01 -24.30 -10.99
N PRO A 194 9.54 -25.56 -11.09
CA PRO A 194 9.16 -26.34 -9.92
C PRO A 194 10.30 -26.55 -8.92
N LYS A 195 9.96 -26.71 -7.62
CA LYS A 195 10.94 -26.85 -6.52
C LYS A 195 11.72 -28.18 -6.62
N PRO A 196 13.07 -28.16 -6.69
CA PRO A 196 13.87 -29.37 -6.68
C PRO A 196 13.78 -30.12 -5.34
N ALA A 197 13.79 -31.46 -5.38
CA ALA A 197 13.78 -32.28 -4.16
C ALA A 197 14.99 -32.00 -3.24
N SER A 198 16.14 -31.63 -3.80
CA SER A 198 17.34 -31.22 -3.07
C SER A 198 17.22 -29.86 -2.37
N LYS A 199 16.17 -29.08 -2.64
CA LYS A 199 15.88 -27.77 -2.04
C LYS A 199 14.70 -27.84 -1.03
N MET A 200 14.31 -29.05 -0.61
CA MET A 200 13.24 -29.25 0.39
C MET A 200 13.67 -28.95 1.83
N VAL A 201 14.96 -29.00 2.13
CA VAL A 201 15.53 -28.82 3.49
C VAL A 201 16.61 -27.73 3.43
N ALA A 202 16.73 -26.94 4.50
CA ALA A 202 17.82 -25.97 4.64
C ALA A 202 19.18 -26.66 4.83
N PRO A 203 20.30 -26.01 4.43
CA PRO A 203 21.64 -26.40 4.88
C PRO A 203 21.74 -26.51 6.42
N PRO A 204 22.63 -27.35 6.96
CA PRO A 204 22.80 -27.49 8.40
C PRO A 204 23.42 -26.21 9.03
N PRO A 205 23.04 -25.84 10.27
CA PRO A 205 23.62 -24.69 10.97
C PRO A 205 25.10 -24.91 11.29
N SER A 206 25.87 -23.81 11.27
CA SER A 206 27.30 -23.80 11.63
C SER A 206 27.56 -23.92 13.13
N GLY A 207 26.56 -23.58 13.96
CA GLY A 207 26.71 -23.50 15.42
C GLY A 207 27.50 -22.28 15.90
N ARG A 208 27.78 -21.31 15.02
CA ARG A 208 28.39 -20.01 15.33
C ARG A 208 27.42 -18.90 14.91
N THR A 209 27.21 -17.92 15.77
CA THR A 209 26.29 -16.81 15.51
C THR A 209 27.02 -15.47 15.32
N VAL A 210 26.36 -14.56 14.60
CA VAL A 210 26.69 -13.13 14.48
C VAL A 210 25.48 -12.29 14.89
N ASN A 211 25.72 -11.07 15.38
CA ASN A 211 24.66 -10.15 15.79
C ASN A 211 24.33 -9.18 14.65
N VAL A 212 23.07 -9.11 14.24
CA VAL A 212 22.57 -8.19 13.21
C VAL A 212 21.56 -7.24 13.85
N LEU A 213 21.75 -5.93 13.67
CA LEU A 213 20.83 -4.89 14.17
C LEU A 213 19.62 -4.73 13.23
N HIS A 214 18.43 -4.52 13.81
CA HIS A 214 17.19 -4.21 13.09
C HIS A 214 16.49 -3.03 13.77
N PHE A 215 16.25 -1.98 12.99
CA PHE A 215 15.47 -0.80 13.37
C PHE A 215 14.66 -0.35 12.14
N SER A 216 13.59 0.40 12.36
CA SER A 216 12.66 0.88 11.31
C SER A 216 11.85 2.05 11.85
N ASP A 217 11.08 2.69 10.97
CA ASP A 217 10.00 3.60 11.33
C ASP A 217 10.56 4.69 12.24
N TRP A 218 11.56 5.37 11.65
CA TRP A 218 12.37 6.40 12.24
C TRP A 218 11.53 7.65 12.44
N HIS A 219 10.70 8.02 11.45
CA HIS A 219 9.78 9.19 11.44
C HIS A 219 10.33 10.35 12.27
N MET A 220 11.52 10.85 11.90
CA MET A 220 12.17 11.88 12.71
C MET A 220 11.65 13.24 12.32
N ASP A 221 10.92 13.84 13.25
CA ASP A 221 10.23 15.10 13.10
C ASP A 221 11.19 16.30 13.25
N PRO A 222 11.51 17.05 12.17
CA PRO A 222 12.35 18.24 12.25
C PRO A 222 11.56 19.50 12.66
N ARG A 223 10.25 19.37 12.90
CA ARG A 223 9.28 20.42 13.25
C ARG A 223 8.69 20.24 14.66
N PHE A 224 9.16 19.24 15.41
CA PHE A 224 8.71 18.91 16.77
C PHE A 224 8.90 20.10 17.72
N ASP A 225 7.82 20.56 18.33
CA ASP A 225 7.78 21.76 19.17
C ASP A 225 7.63 21.39 20.65
N VAL A 226 8.73 21.49 21.41
CA VAL A 226 8.81 21.04 22.81
C VAL A 226 7.93 21.92 23.71
N GLY A 227 6.96 21.30 24.38
CA GLY A 227 5.97 21.98 25.22
C GLY A 227 4.64 22.33 24.50
N SER A 228 4.53 22.06 23.19
CA SER A 228 3.25 22.14 22.46
C SER A 228 2.27 21.02 22.87
N GLU A 229 1.09 20.94 22.26
CA GLU A 229 0.08 19.93 22.63
C GLU A 229 0.44 18.52 22.13
N ALA A 230 0.80 17.63 23.05
CA ALA A 230 1.00 16.20 22.79
C ALA A 230 -0.29 15.36 22.87
N ASN A 231 -1.37 15.91 23.41
CA ASN A 231 -2.69 15.26 23.51
C ASN A 231 -3.72 16.00 22.62
N CYS A 232 -3.39 16.19 21.35
CA CYS A 232 -4.16 16.98 20.40
C CYS A 232 -5.34 16.21 19.79
N THR A 233 -6.18 16.90 19.01
CA THR A 233 -7.35 16.30 18.31
C THR A 233 -7.45 16.75 16.85
N ASN A 234 -6.36 17.25 16.26
CA ASN A 234 -6.35 17.84 14.91
C ASN A 234 -5.33 17.19 13.95
N GLY A 235 -4.86 15.99 14.25
CA GLY A 235 -3.91 15.23 13.44
C GLY A 235 -2.70 14.78 14.25
N LEU A 236 -1.51 14.83 13.65
CA LEU A 236 -0.24 14.67 14.36
C LEU A 236 -0.09 15.73 15.48
N CYS A 237 0.38 15.28 16.64
CA CYS A 237 0.58 16.13 17.82
C CYS A 237 2.05 16.57 17.96
N CYS A 238 2.37 17.33 19.02
CA CYS A 238 3.69 17.91 19.26
C CYS A 238 4.18 18.93 18.20
N ARG A 239 3.26 19.58 17.47
CA ARG A 239 3.55 20.67 16.52
C ARG A 239 3.02 22.01 17.04
N PHE A 240 3.57 23.10 16.50
CA PHE A 240 3.15 24.47 16.84
C PHE A 240 1.66 24.76 16.59
N ASP A 241 0.97 23.97 15.75
CA ASP A 241 -0.47 24.08 15.46
C ASP A 241 -1.32 22.97 16.12
N SER A 242 -0.72 22.08 16.90
CA SER A 242 -1.45 21.02 17.61
C SER A 242 -2.35 21.62 18.70
N VAL A 243 -3.63 21.24 18.70
CA VAL A 243 -4.64 21.70 19.67
C VAL A 243 -5.62 20.59 20.04
N ASN A 244 -6.11 20.60 21.28
CA ASN A 244 -7.21 19.74 21.71
C ASN A 244 -8.52 20.54 21.71
N SER A 245 -9.35 20.30 20.71
CA SER A 245 -10.63 20.99 20.50
C SER A 245 -11.65 20.72 21.61
N ALA A 246 -11.55 19.57 22.30
CA ALA A 246 -12.44 19.18 23.38
C ALA A 246 -12.02 19.76 24.75
N LEU A 247 -10.75 20.10 24.92
CA LEU A 247 -10.19 20.75 26.12
C LEU A 247 -9.95 22.26 25.92
N HIS A 248 -10.21 22.80 24.73
CA HIS A 248 -10.01 24.19 24.33
C HIS A 248 -8.58 24.71 24.59
N THR A 249 -7.58 23.86 24.30
CA THR A 249 -6.17 24.21 24.51
C THR A 249 -5.64 25.13 23.43
N THR A 250 -4.54 25.80 23.74
CA THR A 250 -3.86 26.75 22.84
C THR A 250 -2.38 26.43 22.79
N THR A 251 -1.68 26.99 21.79
CA THR A 251 -0.21 26.93 21.65
C THR A 251 0.55 27.47 22.87
N SER A 252 -0.12 28.21 23.75
CA SER A 252 0.39 28.75 25.02
C SER A 252 -0.12 28.03 26.27
N ASN A 253 -0.98 27.02 26.14
CA ASN A 253 -1.64 26.30 27.23
C ASN A 253 -2.10 24.91 26.75
N ALA A 254 -1.14 24.00 26.59
CA ALA A 254 -1.38 22.58 26.25
C ALA A 254 -1.96 21.79 27.44
N SER A 255 -2.76 20.76 27.16
CA SER A 255 -3.24 19.80 28.17
C SER A 255 -2.17 18.81 28.61
N LEU A 256 -1.33 18.39 27.66
CA LEU A 256 -0.11 17.63 27.88
C LEU A 256 1.02 18.34 27.11
N PRO A 257 1.97 19.00 27.79
CA PRO A 257 3.09 19.66 27.11
C PRO A 257 4.06 18.60 26.56
N ALA A 258 4.35 18.68 25.27
CA ALA A 258 5.20 17.74 24.54
C ALA A 258 6.59 17.60 25.17
N SER A 259 6.96 16.38 25.53
CA SER A 259 8.31 16.06 26.02
C SER A 259 9.31 16.16 24.89
N ARG A 260 10.49 16.73 25.19
CA ARG A 260 11.68 16.67 24.32
C ARG A 260 12.06 15.25 23.91
N PHE A 261 11.64 14.24 24.68
CA PHE A 261 11.95 12.84 24.46
C PHE A 261 10.79 12.01 23.89
N GLY A 262 9.71 12.67 23.44
CA GLY A 262 8.62 12.06 22.67
C GLY A 262 7.37 11.73 23.49
N ASP A 263 6.25 11.57 22.79
CA ASP A 263 4.92 11.32 23.33
C ASP A 263 4.09 10.43 22.40
N PHE A 264 3.07 9.76 22.96
CA PHE A 264 2.31 8.69 22.29
C PHE A 264 1.54 9.08 21.02
N LEU A 265 1.31 10.37 20.75
CA LEU A 265 0.58 10.86 19.56
C LEU A 265 1.49 11.70 18.65
N CYS A 266 2.81 11.52 18.78
CA CYS A 266 3.81 12.34 18.12
C CYS A 266 4.90 11.48 17.46
N ASP A 267 5.50 12.03 16.41
CA ASP A 267 6.65 11.46 15.74
C ASP A 267 7.94 11.58 16.59
N THR A 268 9.03 11.00 16.11
CA THR A 268 10.29 10.88 16.86
C THR A 268 11.00 12.24 16.95
N PRO A 269 11.13 12.87 18.13
CA PRO A 269 12.02 14.02 18.27
C PRO A 269 13.48 13.57 18.13
N PRO A 270 14.39 14.43 17.62
CA PRO A 270 15.78 14.05 17.36
C PRO A 270 16.53 13.45 18.57
N ASP A 271 16.24 13.89 19.79
CA ASP A 271 16.83 13.32 21.01
C ASP A 271 16.44 11.85 21.23
N LEU A 272 15.18 11.47 20.95
CA LEU A 272 14.71 10.08 21.05
C LEU A 272 15.39 9.21 19.99
N GLY A 273 15.37 9.64 18.73
CA GLY A 273 16.00 8.90 17.63
C GLY A 273 17.50 8.68 17.85
N LEU A 274 18.25 9.74 18.17
CA LEU A 274 19.69 9.64 18.39
C LEU A 274 20.05 8.77 19.60
N SER A 275 19.21 8.75 20.64
CA SER A 275 19.40 7.87 21.81
C SER A 275 19.27 6.37 21.48
N ALA A 276 18.49 6.00 20.46
CA ALA A 276 18.38 4.60 20.02
C ALA A 276 19.74 4.05 19.59
N PHE A 277 20.52 4.80 18.81
CA PHE A 277 21.88 4.42 18.42
C PHE A 277 22.87 4.42 19.59
N GLN A 278 22.66 5.23 20.62
CA GLN A 278 23.42 5.15 21.86
C GLN A 278 23.12 3.82 22.60
N SER A 279 21.84 3.46 22.72
CA SER A 279 21.38 2.19 23.30
C SER A 279 21.92 0.97 22.53
N MET A 280 21.91 0.99 21.20
CA MET A 280 22.54 -0.04 20.36
C MET A 280 24.03 -0.17 20.67
N ARG A 281 24.77 0.94 20.79
CA ARG A 281 26.21 0.96 21.12
C ARG A 281 26.52 0.52 22.56
N GLN A 282 25.58 0.68 23.49
CA GLN A 282 25.72 0.21 24.87
C GLN A 282 25.47 -1.29 25.00
N ASN A 283 24.49 -1.83 24.26
CA ASN A 283 24.03 -3.21 24.40
C ASN A 283 24.67 -4.21 23.40
N VAL A 284 25.18 -3.73 22.27
CA VAL A 284 25.78 -4.57 21.21
C VAL A 284 27.19 -4.10 20.87
N ASN A 285 28.16 -5.02 20.85
CA ASN A 285 29.51 -4.70 20.36
C ASN A 285 29.51 -4.49 18.84
N PHE A 286 29.53 -3.22 18.42
CA PHE A 286 29.57 -2.80 17.01
C PHE A 286 30.76 -3.39 16.23
N SER A 287 31.88 -3.73 16.88
CA SER A 287 33.02 -4.39 16.21
C SER A 287 32.73 -5.84 15.79
N SER A 288 31.56 -6.38 16.12
CA SER A 288 31.11 -7.75 15.80
C SER A 288 29.82 -7.79 14.97
N VAL A 289 29.25 -6.64 14.62
CA VAL A 289 28.05 -6.52 13.78
C VAL A 289 28.50 -6.47 12.31
N PRO A 290 28.16 -7.45 11.46
CA PRO A 290 28.63 -7.48 10.07
C PRO A 290 27.82 -6.53 9.17
N PHE A 291 26.58 -6.25 9.52
CA PHE A 291 25.66 -5.32 8.87
C PHE A 291 24.46 -5.00 9.78
N ALA A 292 23.74 -3.94 9.45
CA ALA A 292 22.42 -3.63 9.99
C ALA A 292 21.37 -3.68 8.87
N ILE A 293 20.11 -3.84 9.24
CA ILE A 293 18.96 -3.70 8.33
C ILE A 293 18.06 -2.57 8.82
N PHE A 294 17.57 -1.75 7.88
CA PHE A 294 16.58 -0.70 8.10
C PHE A 294 15.36 -0.97 7.22
N THR A 295 14.17 -1.08 7.81
CA THR A 295 12.96 -1.56 7.11
C THR A 295 11.99 -0.45 6.66
N GLY A 296 12.46 0.80 6.60
CA GLY A 296 11.78 1.93 5.93
C GLY A 296 11.17 2.96 6.89
N ASP A 297 10.43 3.90 6.32
CA ASP A 297 9.66 4.96 6.99
C ASP A 297 10.55 5.93 7.81
N ILE A 298 11.18 6.85 7.08
CA ILE A 298 12.00 7.95 7.58
C ILE A 298 11.18 9.21 7.83
N VAL A 299 10.24 9.48 6.92
CA VAL A 299 9.54 10.78 6.80
C VAL A 299 8.45 10.90 7.86
N SER A 300 8.35 12.07 8.48
CA SER A 300 7.34 12.36 9.50
C SER A 300 5.90 12.43 8.92
N HIS A 301 4.90 12.10 9.73
CA HIS A 301 3.47 12.05 9.38
C HIS A 301 2.84 13.45 9.31
N ASP A 302 3.48 14.38 8.62
CA ASP A 302 2.91 15.71 8.36
C ASP A 302 1.58 15.59 7.60
N ARG A 303 0.67 16.55 7.78
CA ARG A 303 -0.55 16.59 6.97
C ARG A 303 -0.21 16.80 5.50
N THR A 304 -1.09 16.41 4.59
CA THR A 304 -0.84 16.53 3.15
C THR A 304 -0.59 17.98 2.73
N ASN A 305 -1.15 18.96 3.43
CA ASN A 305 -0.88 20.39 3.19
C ASN A 305 0.39 20.95 3.87
N GLN A 306 1.19 20.11 4.54
CA GLN A 306 2.42 20.44 5.27
C GLN A 306 3.64 19.63 4.78
N GLU A 307 3.43 18.41 4.26
CA GLU A 307 4.41 17.61 3.52
C GLU A 307 4.81 18.28 2.17
N SER A 308 5.94 17.86 1.60
CA SER A 308 6.34 18.17 0.22
C SER A 308 7.55 17.33 -0.21
N GLN A 309 7.77 17.15 -1.52
CA GLN A 309 8.98 16.53 -2.09
C GLN A 309 10.28 17.08 -1.46
N ALA A 310 10.35 18.38 -1.18
CA ALA A 310 11.51 19.04 -0.60
C ALA A 310 11.71 18.75 0.90
N LEU A 311 10.63 18.41 1.61
CA LEU A 311 10.68 17.91 2.99
C LEU A 311 11.14 16.44 3.01
N THR A 312 10.45 15.58 2.24
CA THR A 312 10.79 14.17 2.04
C THR A 312 12.27 13.99 1.70
N SER A 313 12.74 14.69 0.66
CA SER A 313 14.15 14.65 0.23
C SER A 313 15.15 15.09 1.31
N TYR A 314 14.74 15.99 2.20
CA TYR A 314 15.57 16.48 3.30
C TYR A 314 15.62 15.47 4.44
N GLU A 315 14.47 14.92 4.85
CA GLU A 315 14.38 13.95 5.94
C GLU A 315 15.11 12.64 5.58
N GLU A 316 14.95 12.14 4.36
CA GLU A 316 15.69 10.97 3.84
C GLU A 316 17.20 11.19 3.83
N GLN A 317 17.68 12.31 3.26
CA GLN A 317 19.11 12.59 3.21
C GLN A 317 19.71 12.74 4.61
N ILE A 318 19.03 13.45 5.52
CA ILE A 318 19.49 13.64 6.90
C ILE A 318 19.45 12.34 7.70
N ALA A 319 18.47 11.47 7.49
CA ALA A 319 18.41 10.17 8.14
C ALA A 319 19.55 9.26 7.68
N TYR A 320 19.80 9.12 6.38
CA TYR A 320 20.90 8.28 5.90
C TYR A 320 22.29 8.81 6.32
N ASP A 321 22.51 10.14 6.27
CA ASP A 321 23.73 10.78 6.81
C ASP A 321 23.86 10.56 8.33
N THR A 322 22.75 10.56 9.07
CA THR A 322 22.72 10.25 10.50
C THR A 322 23.03 8.77 10.77
N PHE A 323 22.42 7.84 10.03
CA PHE A 323 22.67 6.41 10.18
C PHE A 323 24.15 6.11 9.90
N LYS A 324 24.76 6.76 8.90
CA LYS A 324 26.21 6.71 8.70
C LYS A 324 26.98 7.23 9.90
N ALA A 325 26.67 8.43 10.40
CA ALA A 325 27.40 9.03 11.52
C ALA A 325 27.31 8.19 12.81
N GLN A 326 26.19 7.47 13.00
CA GLN A 326 25.93 6.69 14.22
C GLN A 326 26.41 5.23 14.16
N LEU A 327 26.44 4.61 12.98
CA LEU A 327 26.85 3.20 12.75
C LEU A 327 28.24 3.05 12.10
N GLY A 328 28.74 4.12 11.46
CA GLY A 328 30.10 4.26 10.92
C GLY A 328 30.42 3.31 9.76
N ASN A 329 31.12 2.22 10.07
CA ASN A 329 31.58 1.22 9.11
C ASN A 329 30.64 0.01 8.99
N ILE A 330 29.60 -0.09 9.82
CA ILE A 330 28.56 -1.11 9.65
C ILE A 330 27.71 -0.70 8.43
N PRO A 331 27.61 -1.54 7.37
CA PRO A 331 26.74 -1.25 6.25
C PRO A 331 25.28 -1.40 6.65
N VAL A 332 24.42 -0.49 6.16
CA VAL A 332 22.98 -0.51 6.39
C VAL A 332 22.29 -0.94 5.11
N TYR A 333 21.59 -2.06 5.15
CA TYR A 333 20.72 -2.47 4.04
C TYR A 333 19.30 -1.96 4.32
N ALA A 334 18.97 -0.84 3.68
CA ALA A 334 17.69 -0.15 3.78
C ALA A 334 16.67 -0.68 2.75
N THR A 335 15.39 -0.49 3.02
CA THR A 335 14.31 -0.53 2.03
C THR A 335 13.49 0.76 2.14
N LEU A 336 12.73 1.11 1.11
CA LEU A 336 11.68 2.13 1.19
C LEU A 336 10.50 1.60 2.00
N GLY A 337 9.94 2.46 2.86
CA GLY A 337 8.59 2.33 3.42
C GLY A 337 7.60 3.27 2.75
N ASN A 338 6.33 3.17 3.15
CA ASN A 338 5.25 3.93 2.52
C ASN A 338 5.37 5.45 2.71
N HIS A 339 5.88 5.94 3.85
CA HIS A 339 6.11 7.38 4.04
C HIS A 339 7.34 7.89 3.27
N ASP A 340 8.20 7.01 2.74
CA ASP A 340 9.36 7.37 1.90
C ASP A 340 8.95 7.69 0.45
N SER A 341 7.93 8.55 0.29
CA SER A 341 7.37 8.98 -1.00
C SER A 341 6.67 10.35 -0.89
N TRP A 342 6.32 10.96 -2.02
CA TRP A 342 5.51 12.20 -2.04
C TRP A 342 4.59 12.28 -3.26
N PRO A 343 3.25 12.24 -3.10
CA PRO A 343 2.50 12.03 -1.85
C PRO A 343 2.85 10.74 -1.11
N SER A 344 2.73 10.76 0.22
CA SER A 344 2.97 9.57 1.06
C SER A 344 2.08 8.39 0.62
N GLY A 345 2.66 7.18 0.67
CA GLY A 345 2.07 5.92 0.27
C GLY A 345 1.99 5.67 -1.23
N PHE A 346 2.34 6.62 -2.10
CA PHE A 346 2.06 6.53 -3.54
C PHE A 346 3.28 6.03 -4.32
N ASN A 347 3.13 4.92 -5.03
CA ASN A 347 4.15 4.39 -5.94
C ASN A 347 3.50 4.03 -7.29
N GLU A 348 3.67 4.88 -8.30
CA GLU A 348 3.22 4.63 -9.67
C GLU A 348 4.02 3.45 -10.29
N PRO A 349 3.40 2.51 -11.02
CA PRO A 349 4.13 1.53 -11.82
C PRO A 349 4.48 2.11 -13.20
N ASN A 350 5.66 1.80 -13.75
CA ASN A 350 6.16 2.42 -14.99
C ASN A 350 5.26 2.22 -16.23
N GLY A 351 4.38 1.20 -16.22
CA GLY A 351 3.38 0.95 -17.26
C GLY A 351 2.02 1.65 -17.07
N PHE A 352 1.87 2.51 -16.05
CA PHE A 352 0.64 3.30 -15.84
C PHE A 352 0.52 4.41 -16.88
N ARG A 353 1.63 5.06 -17.24
CA ARG A 353 1.68 6.14 -18.22
C ARG A 353 1.63 5.58 -19.65
N ASN A 354 0.98 6.32 -20.55
CA ASN A 354 1.03 6.06 -22.00
C ASN A 354 2.04 6.98 -22.73
N ASP A 355 2.74 7.84 -21.99
CA ASP A 355 3.74 8.77 -22.49
C ASP A 355 5.17 8.22 -22.29
N SER A 356 6.19 9.04 -22.56
CA SER A 356 7.60 8.68 -22.34
C SER A 356 8.24 9.50 -21.20
N LEU A 357 7.42 10.01 -20.28
CA LEU A 357 7.92 10.69 -19.09
C LEU A 357 8.42 9.65 -18.07
N PRO A 358 9.40 10.01 -17.21
CA PRO A 358 9.69 9.24 -16.02
C PRO A 358 8.43 9.09 -15.16
N ASN A 359 8.37 7.96 -14.46
CA ASN A 359 7.43 7.70 -13.37
C ASN A 359 7.46 8.85 -12.34
N GLU A 360 6.30 9.25 -11.82
CA GLU A 360 6.13 10.42 -10.95
C GLU A 360 7.01 10.35 -9.68
N MET A 361 7.40 9.14 -9.23
CA MET A 361 8.29 8.89 -8.08
C MET A 361 9.76 8.61 -8.46
N SER A 362 10.14 8.71 -9.74
CA SER A 362 11.53 8.47 -10.21
C SER A 362 12.58 9.31 -9.49
N TRP A 363 12.19 10.51 -9.03
CA TRP A 363 13.08 11.40 -8.30
C TRP A 363 13.53 10.78 -6.97
N ASN A 364 12.65 10.04 -6.26
CA ASN A 364 13.03 9.50 -4.97
C ASN A 364 13.90 8.24 -5.12
N TYR A 365 13.54 7.36 -6.05
CA TYR A 365 14.37 6.19 -6.36
C TYR A 365 15.80 6.60 -6.72
N GLN A 366 15.98 7.74 -7.41
CA GLN A 366 17.29 8.34 -7.70
C GLN A 366 17.97 8.95 -6.47
N LEU A 367 17.22 9.58 -5.56
CA LEU A 367 17.75 10.15 -4.31
C LEU A 367 18.26 9.06 -3.36
N VAL A 368 17.41 8.10 -2.97
CA VAL A 368 17.79 7.09 -1.98
C VAL A 368 18.90 6.17 -2.49
N SER A 369 18.88 5.80 -3.77
CA SER A 369 19.95 4.99 -4.36
C SER A 369 21.30 5.73 -4.40
N ALA A 370 21.30 7.03 -4.71
CA ALA A 370 22.49 7.86 -4.63
C ALA A 370 22.99 8.00 -3.18
N ALA A 371 22.10 8.10 -2.19
CA ALA A 371 22.47 8.11 -0.77
C ALA A 371 23.09 6.76 -0.33
N TRP A 372 22.46 5.62 -0.67
CA TRP A 372 22.97 4.28 -0.35
C TRP A 372 24.31 3.97 -1.04
N GLN A 373 24.55 4.54 -2.23
CA GLN A 373 25.85 4.48 -2.93
C GLN A 373 26.90 5.39 -2.27
N LYS A 374 26.54 6.65 -1.98
CA LYS A 374 27.38 7.66 -1.29
C LYS A 374 27.94 7.11 0.02
N GLU A 375 27.09 6.42 0.80
CA GLU A 375 27.48 5.83 2.08
C GLU A 375 28.21 4.48 2.00
N GLY A 376 28.39 3.95 0.79
CA GLY A 376 29.11 2.70 0.53
C GLY A 376 28.36 1.45 0.98
N TRP A 377 27.03 1.51 1.06
CA TRP A 377 26.18 0.35 1.38
C TRP A 377 25.82 -0.46 0.12
N LEU A 378 25.71 0.22 -1.03
CA LEU A 378 25.53 -0.38 -2.35
C LEU A 378 26.71 -0.07 -3.27
N ASP A 379 26.96 -0.99 -4.22
CA ASP A 379 27.81 -0.72 -5.38
C ASP A 379 27.04 0.05 -6.48
N GLU A 380 27.77 0.50 -7.51
CA GLU A 380 27.23 1.27 -8.63
C GLU A 380 26.14 0.52 -9.42
N VAL A 381 26.21 -0.81 -9.51
CA VAL A 381 25.23 -1.62 -10.25
C VAL A 381 23.95 -1.78 -9.44
N ALA A 382 24.06 -2.08 -8.15
CA ALA A 382 22.93 -2.17 -7.24
C ALA A 382 22.21 -0.81 -7.06
N ALA A 383 22.97 0.29 -6.97
CA ALA A 383 22.43 1.64 -6.91
C ALA A 383 21.73 2.05 -8.22
N TYR A 384 22.35 1.82 -9.39
CA TYR A 384 21.70 2.07 -10.68
C TYR A 384 20.41 1.24 -10.85
N TYR A 385 20.40 0.00 -10.36
CA TYR A 385 19.19 -0.83 -10.39
C TYR A 385 18.08 -0.23 -9.52
N ALA A 386 18.38 0.17 -8.28
CA ALA A 386 17.44 0.86 -7.39
C ALA A 386 16.89 2.16 -8.01
N ALA A 387 17.74 2.99 -8.63
CA ALA A 387 17.36 4.22 -9.31
C ALA A 387 16.35 4.03 -10.46
N THR A 388 16.29 2.82 -11.02
CA THR A 388 15.49 2.49 -12.22
C THR A 388 14.35 1.49 -11.96
N HIS A 389 14.37 0.79 -10.83
CA HIS A 389 13.41 -0.27 -10.45
C HIS A 389 12.81 -0.01 -9.07
N TYR A 390 12.25 1.21 -8.89
CA TYR A 390 11.42 1.59 -7.74
C TYR A 390 12.12 1.52 -6.36
N GLY A 391 13.44 1.75 -6.30
CA GLY A 391 14.23 1.60 -5.08
C GLY A 391 14.60 0.16 -4.72
N ALA A 392 14.15 -0.84 -5.49
CA ALA A 392 14.48 -2.25 -5.25
C ALA A 392 15.91 -2.57 -5.71
N TYR A 393 16.61 -3.44 -4.99
CA TYR A 393 17.97 -3.87 -5.34
C TYR A 393 18.29 -5.26 -4.82
N ALA A 394 19.38 -5.85 -5.33
CA ALA A 394 19.93 -7.07 -4.76
C ALA A 394 21.46 -6.99 -4.68
N THR A 395 21.99 -7.15 -3.47
CA THR A 395 23.43 -7.04 -3.15
C THR A 395 23.90 -8.25 -2.34
N THR A 396 25.21 -8.46 -2.24
CA THR A 396 25.78 -9.59 -1.49
C THR A 396 26.67 -9.06 -0.37
N THR A 397 26.33 -9.40 0.87
CA THR A 397 27.12 -9.02 2.05
C THR A 397 28.54 -9.60 1.99
N SER A 398 29.47 -9.00 2.75
CA SER A 398 30.83 -9.55 2.96
C SER A 398 30.84 -10.98 3.53
N SER A 399 29.74 -11.43 4.15
CA SER A 399 29.57 -12.78 4.67
C SER A 399 29.01 -13.79 3.64
N GLY A 400 28.62 -13.35 2.44
CA GLY A 400 28.08 -14.20 1.37
C GLY A 400 26.55 -14.37 1.36
N LEU A 401 25.83 -13.79 2.32
CA LEU A 401 24.38 -13.65 2.28
C LEU A 401 23.97 -12.68 1.15
N ARG A 402 23.02 -13.09 0.30
CA ARG A 402 22.35 -12.20 -0.67
C ARG A 402 21.23 -11.45 0.06
N ILE A 403 21.24 -10.12 -0.02
CA ILE A 403 20.12 -9.26 0.36
C ILE A 403 19.33 -8.94 -0.91
N ILE A 404 18.02 -9.10 -0.89
CA ILE A 404 17.10 -8.57 -1.91
C ILE A 404 16.17 -7.60 -1.19
N SER A 405 16.21 -6.32 -1.55
CA SER A 405 15.25 -5.32 -1.08
C SER A 405 14.18 -5.12 -2.13
N ILE A 406 12.91 -5.13 -1.72
CA ILE A 406 11.77 -4.89 -2.60
C ILE A 406 10.92 -3.74 -2.08
N ASN A 407 10.46 -2.90 -3.01
CA ASN A 407 9.42 -1.92 -2.73
C ASN A 407 8.09 -2.67 -2.54
N SER A 408 7.64 -2.72 -1.30
CA SER A 408 6.41 -3.40 -0.85
C SER A 408 5.13 -2.64 -1.21
N ASP A 409 5.24 -1.38 -1.63
CA ASP A 409 4.08 -0.50 -1.74
C ASP A 409 3.24 -0.85 -2.97
N PHE A 410 3.77 -1.68 -3.88
CA PHE A 410 3.01 -2.36 -4.93
C PHE A 410 2.05 -3.45 -4.43
N TRP A 411 1.87 -3.57 -3.11
CA TRP A 411 0.71 -4.24 -2.50
C TRP A 411 0.06 -3.46 -1.35
N TYR A 412 0.52 -2.25 -1.02
CA TYR A 412 -0.07 -1.39 0.00
C TYR A 412 -1.45 -0.87 -0.43
N THR A 413 -2.45 -0.85 0.46
CA THR A 413 -3.82 -0.43 0.07
C THR A 413 -3.93 1.06 -0.31
N PRO A 414 -3.45 2.05 0.48
CA PRO A 414 -3.52 3.47 0.11
C PRO A 414 -2.66 3.85 -1.10
N ASN A 415 -1.77 2.98 -1.59
CA ASN A 415 -1.14 3.18 -2.89
C ASN A 415 -2.20 2.98 -4.00
N ILE A 416 -2.89 4.06 -4.37
CA ILE A 416 -4.06 4.02 -5.24
C ILE A 416 -3.80 3.37 -6.61
N PHE A 417 -2.54 3.40 -7.08
CA PHE A 417 -2.13 2.76 -8.34
C PHE A 417 -2.25 1.23 -8.32
N ASN A 418 -2.31 0.60 -7.13
CA ASN A 418 -2.56 -0.84 -6.99
C ASN A 418 -3.97 -1.27 -7.41
N TYR A 419 -4.90 -0.35 -7.63
CA TYR A 419 -6.26 -0.68 -8.08
C TYR A 419 -6.43 -0.73 -9.60
N TYR A 420 -5.63 0.00 -10.37
CA TYR A 420 -5.62 -0.07 -11.83
C TYR A 420 -5.24 -1.47 -12.33
N ASN A 421 -6.00 -2.07 -13.25
CA ASN A 421 -5.76 -3.42 -13.79
C ASN A 421 -5.60 -4.46 -12.66
N TYR A 422 -6.58 -4.51 -11.76
CA TYR A 422 -6.56 -5.32 -10.53
C TYR A 422 -6.22 -6.80 -10.78
N THR A 423 -6.59 -7.34 -11.94
CA THR A 423 -6.30 -8.70 -12.38
C THR A 423 -4.82 -9.06 -12.57
N ASN A 424 -3.91 -8.09 -12.71
CA ASN A 424 -2.47 -8.40 -12.78
C ASN A 424 -1.87 -8.42 -11.36
N PRO A 425 -1.30 -9.55 -10.88
CA PRO A 425 -0.67 -9.64 -9.56
C PRO A 425 0.71 -8.97 -9.46
N ASP A 426 1.34 -8.54 -10.56
CA ASP A 426 2.62 -7.83 -10.55
C ASP A 426 2.69 -6.80 -11.69
N LYS A 427 2.34 -5.56 -11.36
CA LYS A 427 2.16 -4.46 -12.33
C LYS A 427 3.44 -3.65 -12.53
N SER A 428 4.25 -3.56 -11.47
CA SER A 428 5.56 -2.90 -11.48
C SER A 428 6.66 -3.82 -12.03
N GLY A 429 6.52 -5.13 -11.88
CA GLY A 429 7.57 -6.12 -12.17
C GLY A 429 8.43 -6.48 -10.94
N ILE A 430 8.02 -6.04 -9.74
CA ILE A 430 8.79 -6.22 -8.50
C ILE A 430 8.85 -7.69 -8.07
N LEU A 431 7.77 -8.45 -8.28
CA LEU A 431 7.71 -9.88 -7.97
C LEU A 431 8.41 -10.73 -9.04
N ARG A 432 8.40 -10.26 -10.30
CA ARG A 432 9.22 -10.79 -11.39
C ARG A 432 10.71 -10.65 -11.10
N PHE A 433 11.14 -9.47 -10.63
CA PHE A 433 12.51 -9.21 -10.17
C PHE A 433 12.89 -10.15 -9.01
N LEU A 434 12.07 -10.20 -7.95
CA LEU A 434 12.29 -11.06 -6.79
C LEU A 434 12.46 -12.54 -7.19
N ALA A 435 11.59 -13.07 -8.06
CA ALA A 435 11.68 -14.45 -8.53
C ALA A 435 12.96 -14.70 -9.35
N GLY A 436 13.41 -13.74 -10.17
CA GLY A 436 14.65 -13.81 -10.95
C GLY A 436 15.92 -13.80 -10.07
N GLU A 437 15.94 -12.95 -9.05
CA GLU A 437 17.04 -12.92 -8.07
C GLU A 437 17.08 -14.17 -7.19
N LEU A 438 15.92 -14.66 -6.73
CA LEU A 438 15.82 -15.93 -5.99
C LEU A 438 16.26 -17.13 -6.85
N ALA A 439 15.92 -17.14 -8.14
CA ALA A 439 16.39 -18.17 -9.08
C ALA A 439 17.92 -18.10 -9.28
N SER A 440 18.49 -16.90 -9.34
CA SER A 440 19.94 -16.68 -9.49
C SER A 440 20.70 -17.10 -8.22
N ALA A 441 20.22 -16.70 -7.04
CA ALA A 441 20.75 -17.12 -5.75
C ALA A 441 20.66 -18.63 -5.54
N GLU A 442 19.55 -19.26 -5.94
CA GLU A 442 19.36 -20.71 -5.82
C GLU A 442 20.39 -21.51 -6.64
N GLN A 443 20.74 -21.01 -7.83
CA GLN A 443 21.78 -21.54 -8.74
C GLN A 443 23.18 -21.28 -8.21
N ALA A 444 23.45 -20.08 -7.67
CA ALA A 444 24.72 -19.73 -7.04
C ALA A 444 24.95 -20.44 -5.68
N GLY A 445 23.94 -21.13 -5.15
CA GLY A 445 24.00 -21.79 -3.83
C GLY A 445 23.94 -20.82 -2.64
N GLN A 446 23.57 -19.56 -2.89
CA GLN A 446 23.48 -18.53 -1.85
C GLN A 446 22.24 -18.70 -0.98
N ARG A 447 22.33 -18.26 0.28
CA ARG A 447 21.16 -17.97 1.11
C ARG A 447 20.73 -16.51 0.89
N VAL A 448 19.44 -16.25 1.08
CA VAL A 448 18.79 -14.98 0.79
C VAL A 448 18.05 -14.44 2.01
N TRP A 449 18.19 -13.14 2.28
CA TRP A 449 17.21 -12.37 3.06
C TRP A 449 16.42 -11.46 2.11
N ILE A 450 15.10 -11.46 2.26
CA ILE A 450 14.20 -10.51 1.60
C ILE A 450 13.91 -9.37 2.60
N LEU A 451 14.11 -8.12 2.17
CA LEU A 451 13.72 -6.91 2.90
C LEU A 451 12.53 -6.23 2.20
N GLY A 452 11.64 -5.63 2.98
CA GLY A 452 10.54 -4.76 2.52
C GLY A 452 9.90 -4.08 3.72
N HIS A 453 8.96 -3.15 3.51
CA HIS A 453 8.27 -2.46 4.59
C HIS A 453 6.89 -3.10 4.87
N VAL A 454 5.89 -2.83 4.01
CA VAL A 454 4.50 -3.29 4.17
C VAL A 454 4.44 -4.83 4.13
N PRO A 455 3.75 -5.53 5.05
CA PRO A 455 3.65 -6.98 5.03
C PRO A 455 2.82 -7.49 3.86
N SER A 456 3.03 -8.75 3.49
CA SER A 456 2.13 -9.45 2.57
C SER A 456 0.81 -9.88 3.24
N GLY A 457 0.81 -10.13 4.55
CA GLY A 457 -0.41 -10.34 5.35
C GLY A 457 -0.98 -9.03 5.90
N GLY A 458 -2.02 -9.11 6.73
CA GLY A 458 -2.62 -7.92 7.35
C GLY A 458 -3.66 -7.20 6.50
N SER A 459 -4.26 -6.14 7.05
CA SER A 459 -5.30 -5.33 6.40
C SER A 459 -4.74 -4.26 5.45
N SER A 460 -3.44 -3.94 5.52
CA SER A 460 -2.79 -3.00 4.60
C SER A 460 -2.29 -3.64 3.29
N ALA A 461 -2.41 -4.95 3.13
CA ALA A 461 -2.03 -5.66 1.92
C ALA A 461 -3.22 -5.88 0.96
N VAL A 462 -2.94 -5.82 -0.34
CA VAL A 462 -3.83 -6.20 -1.45
C VAL A 462 -3.67 -7.68 -1.80
N ALA A 463 -4.76 -8.38 -2.14
CA ALA A 463 -4.77 -9.84 -2.30
C ALA A 463 -3.87 -10.37 -3.44
N ASN A 464 -4.01 -9.86 -4.66
CA ASN A 464 -3.37 -10.49 -5.82
C ASN A 464 -1.82 -10.50 -5.75
N PRO A 465 -1.13 -9.40 -5.40
CA PRO A 465 0.33 -9.42 -5.28
C PRO A 465 0.84 -10.15 -4.04
N SER A 466 0.17 -10.00 -2.88
CA SER A 466 0.58 -10.71 -1.65
C SER A 466 0.46 -12.24 -1.78
N VAL A 467 -0.52 -12.71 -2.53
CA VAL A 467 -0.69 -14.13 -2.88
C VAL A 467 0.42 -14.61 -3.84
N LEU A 468 0.84 -13.80 -4.81
CA LEU A 468 2.00 -14.13 -5.66
C LEU A 468 3.31 -14.15 -4.85
N PHE A 469 3.51 -13.19 -3.94
CA PHE A 469 4.64 -13.18 -3.01
C PHE A 469 4.68 -14.45 -2.15
N HIS A 470 3.54 -14.87 -1.58
CA HIS A 470 3.43 -16.14 -0.84
C HIS A 470 3.85 -17.34 -1.70
N SER A 471 3.42 -17.39 -2.97
CA SER A 471 3.78 -18.46 -3.91
C SER A 471 5.29 -18.52 -4.18
N ILE A 472 5.92 -17.36 -4.40
CA ILE A 472 7.37 -17.22 -4.58
C ILE A 472 8.11 -17.66 -3.30
N VAL A 473 7.66 -17.23 -2.11
CA VAL A 473 8.24 -17.64 -0.82
C VAL A 473 8.15 -19.15 -0.63
N ALA A 474 7.02 -19.79 -0.95
CA ALA A 474 6.84 -21.24 -0.86
C ALA A 474 7.76 -22.04 -1.80
N ARG A 475 8.04 -21.48 -2.98
CA ARG A 475 8.98 -22.06 -3.95
C ARG A 475 10.42 -22.06 -3.45
N TYR A 476 10.91 -20.96 -2.88
CA TYR A 476 12.33 -20.77 -2.57
C TYR A 476 12.72 -20.99 -1.09
N SER A 477 11.74 -21.08 -0.17
CA SER A 477 11.97 -21.51 1.21
C SER A 477 12.01 -23.05 1.34
N PRO A 478 12.75 -23.64 2.28
CA PRO A 478 13.70 -23.01 3.21
C PRO A 478 15.14 -23.00 2.67
N ALA A 479 15.44 -23.67 1.55
CA ALA A 479 16.82 -23.91 1.12
C ALA A 479 17.53 -22.67 0.56
N THR A 480 16.80 -21.75 -0.05
CA THR A 480 17.36 -20.51 -0.64
C THR A 480 17.02 -19.32 0.28
N ILE A 481 15.76 -19.11 0.62
CA ILE A 481 15.35 -18.08 1.60
C ILE A 481 15.75 -18.52 3.01
N ALA A 482 16.57 -17.71 3.70
CA ALA A 482 16.96 -17.86 5.10
C ALA A 482 16.20 -16.92 6.05
N GLY A 483 15.57 -15.88 5.50
CA GLY A 483 14.76 -14.95 6.28
C GLY A 483 13.96 -14.01 5.40
N ILE A 484 12.84 -13.56 5.94
CA ILE A 484 12.12 -12.40 5.45
C ILE A 484 12.12 -11.38 6.60
N ARG A 485 12.43 -10.13 6.29
CA ARG A 485 12.43 -8.99 7.20
C ARG A 485 11.47 -7.99 6.60
N LEU A 486 10.37 -7.76 7.31
CA LEU A 486 9.37 -6.79 6.92
C LEU A 486 9.32 -5.73 8.02
N PHE A 487 8.71 -4.60 7.74
CA PHE A 487 8.01 -3.88 8.79
C PHE A 487 6.53 -4.35 8.83
N SER A 488 5.62 -3.64 9.50
CA SER A 488 4.20 -3.99 9.51
C SER A 488 3.23 -2.84 9.61
N GLY A 489 2.04 -3.05 9.04
CA GLY A 489 0.92 -2.11 8.88
C GLY A 489 -0.45 -2.60 9.32
N LEU A 490 -0.95 -2.08 10.45
CA LEU A 490 -2.33 -2.17 10.94
C LEU A 490 -2.57 -1.16 12.09
N THR A 491 -3.32 -0.11 11.78
CA THR A 491 -4.57 0.20 12.50
C THR A 491 -5.69 0.38 11.46
N ASN A 492 -6.94 0.45 11.92
CA ASN A 492 -8.08 0.82 11.07
C ASN A 492 -8.45 2.31 11.25
N ASP A 493 -7.61 3.08 11.95
CA ASP A 493 -7.82 4.50 12.24
C ASP A 493 -7.14 5.30 11.13
N SER A 494 -7.93 5.71 10.13
CA SER A 494 -7.49 5.93 8.74
C SER A 494 -6.48 7.05 8.44
N PHE A 495 -5.78 7.62 9.44
CA PHE A 495 -4.96 8.83 9.26
C PHE A 495 -3.55 8.83 9.84
N PHE A 496 -3.18 8.00 10.85
CA PHE A 496 -1.83 8.09 11.47
C PHE A 496 -1.24 6.74 11.94
N GLY A 497 -0.19 6.30 11.25
CA GLY A 497 0.67 5.17 11.62
C GLY A 497 0.33 3.83 10.97
N HIS A 498 1.38 3.04 10.68
CA HIS A 498 1.28 1.72 10.06
C HIS A 498 0.90 0.63 11.11
N THR A 499 1.77 -0.26 11.61
CA THR A 499 1.53 -0.97 12.91
C THR A 499 2.36 -0.40 14.03
N HIS A 500 3.64 -0.13 13.72
CA HIS A 500 4.69 0.26 14.64
C HIS A 500 4.98 -0.80 15.75
N LYS A 501 4.71 -2.10 15.45
CA LYS A 501 4.71 -3.24 16.40
C LYS A 501 5.71 -4.37 16.06
N ASP A 502 6.38 -4.93 17.08
CA ASP A 502 7.16 -6.17 16.96
C ASP A 502 6.23 -7.38 16.71
N GLN A 503 6.28 -7.99 15.52
CA GLN A 503 5.36 -9.06 15.12
C GLN A 503 6.04 -10.20 14.34
N LYS A 504 5.33 -11.30 14.12
CA LYS A 504 5.78 -12.45 13.32
C LYS A 504 4.65 -12.86 12.36
N GLN A 505 5.00 -13.22 11.13
CA GLN A 505 4.05 -13.67 10.11
C GLN A 505 4.52 -15.00 9.52
N ILE A 506 3.79 -16.08 9.79
CA ILE A 506 4.16 -17.45 9.42
C ILE A 506 3.63 -17.78 8.02
N PHE A 507 4.51 -18.33 7.19
CA PHE A 507 4.20 -18.86 5.87
C PHE A 507 3.97 -20.37 5.95
N TYR A 508 2.94 -20.84 5.25
CA TYR A 508 2.53 -22.24 5.18
C TYR A 508 2.43 -22.71 3.72
N ASP A 509 2.68 -23.99 3.49
CA ASP A 509 2.46 -24.63 2.19
C ASP A 509 0.96 -24.67 1.84
N LEU A 510 0.66 -24.87 0.57
CA LEU A 510 -0.70 -24.79 0.02
C LEU A 510 -1.28 -26.20 -0.13
N GLN A 511 -2.54 -26.40 0.27
CA GLN A 511 -3.24 -27.66 0.04
C GLN A 511 -3.58 -27.80 -1.45
N ARG A 512 -2.66 -28.41 -2.19
CA ARG A 512 -2.86 -28.81 -3.60
C ARG A 512 -3.98 -29.85 -3.67
N GLY A 513 -5.18 -29.39 -4.03
CA GLY A 513 -6.30 -30.27 -4.39
C GLY A 513 -5.97 -31.13 -5.61
N ASN A 514 -6.84 -32.10 -5.92
CA ASN A 514 -6.65 -33.01 -7.06
C ASN A 514 -6.72 -32.26 -8.40
N VAL A 515 -5.57 -31.77 -8.88
CA VAL A 515 -5.42 -31.15 -10.20
C VAL A 515 -5.72 -32.20 -11.27
N SER A 516 -6.63 -31.90 -12.19
CA SER A 516 -6.87 -32.75 -13.35
C SER A 516 -5.65 -32.68 -14.28
N ALA A 517 -5.03 -33.83 -14.57
CA ALA A 517 -3.74 -33.94 -15.25
C ALA A 517 -3.75 -33.56 -16.77
N ASN A 518 -4.76 -32.83 -17.22
CA ASN A 518 -4.97 -32.42 -18.61
C ASN A 518 -4.79 -30.90 -18.84
N SER A 519 -4.32 -30.16 -17.84
CA SER A 519 -3.92 -28.75 -17.97
C SER A 519 -2.43 -28.59 -17.69
N SER A 520 -1.69 -27.98 -18.63
CA SER A 520 -0.28 -27.63 -18.45
C SER A 520 -0.07 -26.49 -17.43
N SER A 521 -1.12 -25.71 -17.16
CA SER A 521 -1.12 -24.68 -16.12
C SER A 521 -1.78 -25.23 -14.85
N VAL A 522 -1.04 -25.27 -13.75
CA VAL A 522 -1.58 -25.54 -12.43
C VAL A 522 -2.17 -24.25 -11.86
N VAL A 523 -3.50 -24.21 -11.75
CA VAL A 523 -4.21 -23.14 -11.03
C VAL A 523 -4.31 -23.52 -9.57
N THR A 524 -3.40 -22.99 -8.75
CA THR A 524 -3.40 -23.19 -7.30
C THR A 524 -4.44 -22.29 -6.63
N ASN A 525 -5.20 -22.81 -5.66
CA ASN A 525 -6.07 -21.99 -4.81
C ASN A 525 -5.32 -21.60 -3.53
N TYR A 526 -5.04 -20.31 -3.39
CA TYR A 526 -4.15 -19.76 -2.38
C TYR A 526 -4.78 -19.48 -1.01
N THR A 527 -6.10 -19.60 -0.87
CA THR A 527 -6.78 -19.53 0.44
C THR A 527 -6.77 -20.86 1.20
N ASN A 528 -6.51 -21.99 0.52
CA ASN A 528 -6.53 -23.31 1.15
C ASN A 528 -5.16 -23.68 1.76
N ILE A 529 -4.87 -23.11 2.92
CA ILE A 529 -3.58 -23.27 3.62
C ILE A 529 -3.42 -24.66 4.28
N ASN A 530 -2.25 -25.27 4.15
CA ASN A 530 -1.86 -26.46 4.92
C ASN A 530 -1.17 -26.04 6.22
N TYR A 531 -1.96 -25.81 7.26
CA TYR A 531 -1.47 -25.43 8.60
C TYR A 531 -0.57 -26.49 9.28
N ASN A 532 -0.40 -27.69 8.70
CA ASN A 532 0.55 -28.70 9.18
C ASN A 532 1.94 -28.60 8.50
N ALA A 533 2.12 -27.67 7.55
CA ALA A 533 3.34 -27.50 6.77
C ALA A 533 3.84 -26.05 6.79
N PRO A 534 4.30 -25.52 7.95
CA PRO A 534 4.96 -24.23 8.03
C PRO A 534 6.30 -24.24 7.26
N ILE A 535 6.53 -23.24 6.40
CA ILE A 535 7.63 -23.19 5.41
C ILE A 535 8.62 -22.02 5.62
N SER A 536 8.16 -20.87 6.11
CA SER A 536 8.97 -19.67 6.33
C SER A 536 8.33 -18.76 7.37
N VAL A 537 9.05 -17.74 7.83
CA VAL A 537 8.53 -16.74 8.78
C VAL A 537 9.16 -15.38 8.46
N ALA A 538 8.31 -14.37 8.32
CA ALA A 538 8.76 -12.98 8.33
C ALA A 538 8.87 -12.49 9.78
N TYR A 539 10.00 -11.85 10.06
CA TYR A 539 10.23 -11.10 11.28
C TYR A 539 9.90 -9.65 10.99
N ILE A 540 8.89 -9.13 11.70
CA ILE A 540 8.50 -7.73 11.70
C ILE A 540 9.22 -7.06 12.86
N GLY A 541 9.85 -5.91 12.61
CA GLY A 541 10.59 -5.16 13.63
C GLY A 541 9.69 -4.32 14.56
N PRO A 542 10.20 -3.87 15.71
CA PRO A 542 9.69 -2.72 16.43
C PRO A 542 10.01 -1.39 15.70
N SER A 543 9.14 -0.39 15.79
CA SER A 543 9.44 0.98 15.33
C SER A 543 10.23 1.77 16.39
N ILE A 544 11.03 2.71 15.91
CA ILE A 544 11.59 3.79 16.74
C ILE A 544 10.47 4.78 17.15
N VAL A 545 9.53 5.09 16.26
CA VAL A 545 8.47 6.07 16.52
C VAL A 545 7.48 5.63 17.64
N PRO A 546 7.10 6.52 18.57
CA PRO A 546 6.03 6.30 19.56
C PRO A 546 4.59 6.33 19.00
N LEU A 547 4.37 7.09 17.92
CA LEU A 547 3.09 7.16 17.22
C LEU A 547 2.63 5.74 16.82
N THR A 548 1.34 5.38 16.80
CA THR A 548 0.25 5.91 17.62
C THR A 548 0.09 4.98 18.82
N ASN A 549 0.33 5.49 20.04
CA ASN A 549 0.17 4.78 21.31
C ASN A 549 1.17 3.64 21.63
N TYR A 550 2.42 3.71 21.13
CA TYR A 550 3.48 2.75 21.45
C TYR A 550 4.69 3.38 22.15
N ASN A 551 5.55 2.55 22.73
CA ASN A 551 6.89 2.99 23.15
C ASN A 551 7.85 3.03 21.94
N ALA A 552 9.07 3.55 22.09
CA ALA A 552 10.11 3.41 21.07
C ALA A 552 10.83 2.05 21.20
N GLY A 553 11.32 1.44 20.12
CA GLY A 553 11.94 0.11 20.16
C GLY A 553 12.92 -0.23 19.03
N TRP A 554 13.90 -1.10 19.30
CA TRP A 554 14.80 -1.70 18.30
C TRP A 554 15.17 -3.14 18.68
N SER A 555 15.60 -3.97 17.71
CA SER A 555 15.97 -5.37 17.96
C SER A 555 17.39 -5.70 17.50
N VAL A 556 17.99 -6.72 18.13
CA VAL A 556 19.17 -7.43 17.62
C VAL A 556 18.84 -8.91 17.44
N TYR A 557 19.23 -9.47 16.29
CA TYR A 557 19.08 -10.89 15.99
C TYR A 557 20.43 -11.60 16.03
N GLN A 558 20.45 -12.75 16.72
CA GLN A 558 21.56 -13.70 16.71
C GLN A 558 21.33 -14.66 15.54
N VAL A 559 22.20 -14.62 14.54
CA VAL A 559 22.02 -15.24 13.22
C VAL A 559 23.13 -16.27 12.99
N ASP A 560 22.80 -17.49 12.54
CA ASP A 560 23.85 -18.50 12.26
C ASP A 560 24.71 -18.09 11.04
N ALA A 561 26.03 -18.21 11.20
CA ALA A 561 27.03 -17.71 10.26
C ALA A 561 27.17 -18.50 8.94
N ALA A 562 26.40 -19.57 8.73
CA ALA A 562 26.34 -20.28 7.44
C ALA A 562 24.92 -20.42 6.88
N THR A 563 23.91 -20.59 7.74
CA THR A 563 22.51 -20.65 7.25
C THR A 563 21.86 -19.28 7.13
N PHE A 564 22.35 -18.28 7.85
CA PHE A 564 21.74 -16.95 7.99
C PHE A 564 20.32 -16.97 8.55
N GLU A 565 19.91 -18.07 9.19
CA GLU A 565 18.64 -18.17 9.90
C GLU A 565 18.78 -17.58 11.32
N ILE A 566 17.71 -16.98 11.84
CA ILE A 566 17.68 -16.43 13.20
C ILE A 566 17.70 -17.58 14.20
N VAL A 567 18.67 -17.58 15.10
CA VAL A 567 18.80 -18.54 16.22
C VAL A 567 18.26 -17.96 17.52
N ASN A 568 18.30 -16.63 17.69
CA ASN A 568 17.61 -15.92 18.78
C ASN A 568 17.42 -14.44 18.43
N GLY A 569 16.63 -13.72 19.23
CA GLY A 569 16.49 -12.26 19.12
C GLY A 569 16.20 -11.62 20.47
N GLN A 570 16.58 -10.35 20.59
CA GLN A 570 16.39 -9.52 21.78
C GLN A 570 15.87 -8.15 21.33
N THR A 571 14.84 -7.65 22.01
CA THR A 571 14.25 -6.32 21.75
C THR A 571 14.50 -5.42 22.95
N TYR A 572 14.76 -4.13 22.67
CA TYR A 572 15.00 -3.07 23.64
C TYR A 572 14.02 -1.94 23.38
N PHE A 573 13.56 -1.26 24.43
CA PHE A 573 12.53 -0.22 24.33
C PHE A 573 12.83 0.98 25.22
N ALA A 574 12.28 2.15 24.87
CA ALA A 574 12.26 3.32 25.75
C ALA A 574 10.81 3.61 26.16
N ASN A 575 10.53 3.57 27.47
CA ASN A 575 9.18 3.71 28.00
C ASN A 575 8.69 5.16 27.95
N ILE A 576 7.94 5.52 26.92
CA ILE A 576 7.45 6.88 26.63
C ILE A 576 6.52 7.41 27.74
N SER A 577 5.92 6.53 28.55
CA SER A 577 5.20 6.92 29.78
C SER A 577 6.07 7.71 30.77
N ASN A 578 7.40 7.55 30.69
CA ASN A 578 8.41 8.21 31.52
C ASN A 578 9.05 9.44 30.84
N SER A 579 8.60 9.86 29.64
CA SER A 579 9.31 10.88 28.84
C SER A 579 9.44 12.22 29.54
N LEU A 580 8.50 12.61 30.41
CA LEU A 580 8.55 13.83 31.24
C LEU A 580 9.34 13.66 32.55
N THR A 581 9.86 12.47 32.86
CA THR A 581 10.65 12.18 34.09
C THR A 581 12.12 11.85 33.81
N TRP A 582 12.48 11.63 32.54
CA TRP A 582 13.89 11.54 32.11
C TRP A 582 14.59 12.90 32.23
N ASN A 583 15.80 12.92 32.81
CA ASN A 583 16.49 14.17 33.17
C ASN A 583 17.29 14.79 32.01
N SER A 584 18.06 13.97 31.29
CA SER A 584 19.07 14.44 30.33
C SER A 584 19.05 13.69 29.00
N GLU A 585 18.76 12.39 29.03
CA GLU A 585 18.74 11.48 27.88
C GLU A 585 17.61 10.45 28.08
N PRO A 586 16.98 9.94 27.00
CA PRO A 586 16.00 8.85 27.08
C PRO A 586 16.60 7.57 27.67
N VAL A 587 15.86 6.91 28.57
CA VAL A 587 16.28 5.63 29.16
C VAL A 587 15.78 4.48 28.31
N TRP A 588 16.71 3.66 27.81
CA TRP A 588 16.41 2.42 27.11
C TRP A 588 16.58 1.21 28.02
N GLU A 589 15.57 0.36 28.04
CA GLU A 589 15.45 -0.83 28.86
C GLU A 589 15.45 -2.08 27.96
N PHE A 590 15.94 -3.21 28.49
CA PHE A 590 15.80 -4.51 27.83
C PHE A 590 14.34 -4.96 27.94
N GLU A 591 13.69 -5.26 26.81
CA GLU A 591 12.29 -5.68 26.80
C GLU A 591 12.16 -7.19 27.03
N TYR A 592 12.67 -8.00 26.09
CA TYR A 592 12.55 -9.45 26.13
C TYR A 592 13.58 -10.18 25.24
N ASP A 593 13.74 -11.47 25.52
CA ASP A 593 14.48 -12.45 24.72
C ASP A 593 13.51 -13.49 24.15
N ILE A 594 13.58 -13.76 22.85
CA ILE A 594 12.61 -14.62 22.16
C ILE A 594 12.57 -16.03 22.77
N ARG A 595 13.71 -16.62 23.13
CA ARG A 595 13.74 -17.95 23.76
C ARG A 595 13.24 -17.93 25.18
N THR A 596 13.56 -16.90 25.96
CA THR A 596 13.08 -16.77 27.34
C THR A 596 11.55 -16.72 27.43
N ILE A 597 10.88 -15.98 26.53
CA ILE A 597 9.41 -15.89 26.52
C ILE A 597 8.76 -17.09 25.81
N TYR A 598 9.26 -17.49 24.64
CA TYR A 598 8.56 -18.44 23.76
C TYR A 598 9.08 -19.89 23.84
N ASP A 599 10.21 -20.15 24.50
CA ASP A 599 10.69 -21.50 24.86
C ASP A 599 11.18 -21.60 26.33
N PRO A 600 10.31 -21.28 27.32
CA PRO A 600 10.67 -21.24 28.75
C PRO A 600 10.95 -22.63 29.36
N THR A 601 10.69 -23.70 28.62
CA THR A 601 11.01 -25.09 28.98
C THR A 601 12.23 -25.64 28.22
N HIS A 602 12.85 -24.83 27.36
CA HIS A 602 14.03 -25.16 26.56
C HIS A 602 13.88 -26.47 25.76
N GLN A 603 12.70 -26.65 25.15
CA GLN A 603 12.38 -27.80 24.31
C GLN A 603 12.85 -27.63 22.87
N TRP A 604 13.08 -26.39 22.42
CA TRP A 604 13.72 -26.14 21.13
C TRP A 604 15.24 -26.14 21.30
N PRO A 605 16.02 -26.85 20.45
CA PRO A 605 17.47 -26.91 20.63
C PRO A 605 18.09 -25.51 20.62
N ALA A 606 19.04 -25.26 21.54
CA ALA A 606 19.62 -23.93 21.78
C ALA A 606 20.28 -23.30 20.54
N THR A 607 20.78 -24.13 19.62
CA THR A 607 21.40 -23.72 18.34
C THR A 607 20.53 -23.93 17.11
N ALA A 608 19.32 -24.48 17.25
CA ALA A 608 18.40 -24.65 16.12
C ALA A 608 17.71 -23.33 15.76
N PRO A 609 17.51 -22.99 14.48
CA PRO A 609 16.89 -21.74 14.08
C PRO A 609 15.43 -21.63 14.56
N LEU A 610 15.00 -20.41 14.88
CA LEU A 610 13.64 -20.05 15.24
C LEU A 610 12.81 -19.88 13.94
N ASN A 611 12.65 -21.00 13.26
CA ASN A 611 12.03 -21.11 11.95
C ASN A 611 10.49 -21.16 12.02
N ALA A 612 9.85 -21.43 10.89
CA ALA A 612 8.40 -21.49 10.79
C ALA A 612 7.77 -22.56 11.71
N THR A 613 8.42 -23.71 11.91
CA THR A 613 7.96 -24.77 12.81
C THR A 613 8.05 -24.35 14.28
N PHE A 614 9.07 -23.59 14.66
CA PHE A 614 9.16 -23.01 16.01
C PHE A 614 7.96 -22.09 16.28
N TRP A 615 7.71 -21.12 15.39
CA TRP A 615 6.63 -20.16 15.56
C TRP A 615 5.23 -20.80 15.43
N ASP A 616 5.06 -21.84 14.61
CA ASP A 616 3.81 -22.60 14.59
C ASP A 616 3.54 -23.26 15.95
N ASN A 617 4.54 -23.92 16.54
CA ASN A 617 4.46 -24.49 17.90
C ASN A 617 4.24 -23.42 19.00
N VAL A 618 4.62 -22.16 18.76
CA VAL A 618 4.22 -21.01 19.61
C VAL A 618 2.73 -20.73 19.43
N THR A 619 2.23 -20.59 18.20
CA THR A 619 0.80 -20.31 17.94
C THR A 619 -0.13 -21.43 18.44
N GLN A 620 0.26 -22.71 18.33
CA GLN A 620 -0.52 -23.83 18.89
C GLN A 620 -0.63 -23.75 20.43
N ARG A 621 0.43 -23.29 21.11
CA ARG A 621 0.38 -23.02 22.56
C ARG A 621 -0.47 -21.78 22.87
N MET A 622 -0.42 -20.74 22.05
CA MET A 622 -1.29 -19.57 22.19
C MET A 622 -2.79 -19.93 22.11
N MET A 623 -3.18 -20.86 21.23
CA MET A 623 -4.57 -21.33 21.12
C MET A 623 -5.09 -22.05 22.39
N SER A 624 -4.18 -22.54 23.24
CA SER A 624 -4.50 -23.23 24.50
C SER A 624 -4.13 -22.43 25.76
N ASN A 625 -3.40 -21.33 25.61
CA ASN A 625 -2.95 -20.45 26.69
C ASN A 625 -3.14 -18.97 26.32
N ASN A 626 -4.28 -18.41 26.72
CA ASN A 626 -4.61 -16.99 26.51
C ASN A 626 -3.52 -16.04 27.06
N THR A 627 -2.84 -16.40 28.16
CA THR A 627 -1.79 -15.54 28.72
C THR A 627 -0.61 -15.37 27.76
N LEU A 628 -0.25 -16.40 26.99
CA LEU A 628 0.88 -16.34 26.05
C LEU A 628 0.58 -15.43 24.83
N ILE A 629 -0.67 -15.36 24.38
CA ILE A 629 -1.08 -14.42 23.33
C ILE A 629 -1.29 -13.01 23.88
N SER A 630 -1.81 -12.85 25.10
CA SER A 630 -1.84 -11.53 25.78
C SER A 630 -0.43 -10.96 25.96
N GLU A 631 0.54 -11.80 26.37
CA GLU A 631 1.96 -11.41 26.52
C GLU A 631 2.56 -10.99 25.17
N TYR A 632 2.38 -11.81 24.12
CA TYR A 632 2.82 -11.46 22.76
C TYR A 632 2.21 -10.14 22.27
N LEU A 633 0.93 -9.88 22.55
CA LEU A 633 0.29 -8.62 22.16
C LEU A 633 0.83 -7.43 22.96
N TYR A 634 1.11 -7.60 24.26
CA TYR A 634 1.76 -6.57 25.08
C TYR A 634 3.17 -6.24 24.57
N LEU A 635 4.01 -7.26 24.36
CA LEU A 635 5.36 -7.12 23.80
C LEU A 635 5.34 -6.56 22.37
N SER A 636 4.31 -6.88 21.57
CA SER A 636 4.19 -6.29 20.22
C SER A 636 4.11 -4.76 20.25
N THR A 637 3.57 -4.16 21.33
CA THR A 637 3.49 -2.71 21.52
C THR A 637 4.73 -2.10 22.18
N LYS A 638 5.77 -2.90 22.42
CA LYS A 638 6.98 -2.54 23.19
C LYS A 638 6.65 -2.21 24.65
N GLN A 639 5.88 -3.08 25.32
CA GLN A 639 5.34 -2.88 26.69
C GLN A 639 4.52 -1.59 26.91
N SER A 640 3.82 -1.07 25.90
CA SER A 640 3.10 0.21 25.99
C SER A 640 2.02 0.22 27.06
N ALA A 641 2.01 1.26 27.91
CA ALA A 641 0.91 1.53 28.84
C ALA A 641 -0.44 1.84 28.15
N ARG A 642 -0.44 2.01 26.82
CA ARG A 642 -1.61 2.23 25.97
C ARG A 642 -2.04 1.00 25.16
N THR A 643 -1.47 -0.19 25.45
CA THR A 643 -1.84 -1.46 24.80
C THR A 643 -3.36 -1.69 24.76
N PRO A 644 -3.97 -1.87 23.59
CA PRO A 644 -5.40 -2.15 23.49
C PRO A 644 -5.79 -3.48 24.18
N ALA A 645 -6.85 -3.45 24.99
CA ALA A 645 -7.30 -4.60 25.77
C ALA A 645 -7.93 -5.69 24.87
N CYS A 646 -7.13 -6.70 24.49
CA CYS A 646 -7.56 -7.79 23.63
C CYS A 646 -8.11 -8.99 24.44
N THR A 647 -9.38 -9.34 24.24
CA THR A 647 -10.03 -10.48 24.92
C THR A 647 -10.99 -11.23 24.00
N GLY A 648 -11.40 -12.44 24.38
CA GLY A 648 -12.41 -13.22 23.67
C GLY A 648 -12.03 -13.51 22.22
N ASN A 649 -12.80 -13.02 21.25
CA ASN A 649 -12.52 -13.24 19.83
C ASN A 649 -11.23 -12.55 19.36
N CYS A 650 -10.89 -11.40 19.94
CA CYS A 650 -9.68 -10.64 19.56
C CYS A 650 -8.42 -11.52 19.63
N LEU A 651 -8.26 -12.31 20.70
CA LEU A 651 -7.12 -13.22 20.85
C LEU A 651 -7.06 -14.30 19.75
N ARG A 652 -8.22 -14.79 19.28
CA ARG A 652 -8.30 -15.78 18.20
C ARG A 652 -7.93 -15.17 16.85
N THR A 653 -8.50 -14.01 16.55
CA THR A 653 -8.16 -13.25 15.35
C THR A 653 -6.67 -12.90 15.33
N SER A 654 -6.08 -12.43 16.44
CA SER A 654 -4.63 -12.17 16.54
C SER A 654 -3.77 -13.42 16.29
N ILE A 655 -4.16 -14.60 16.80
CA ILE A 655 -3.46 -15.85 16.47
C ILE A 655 -3.59 -16.20 14.99
N CYS A 656 -4.76 -15.98 14.39
CA CYS A 656 -4.95 -16.19 12.96
C CYS A 656 -4.09 -15.23 12.12
N GLN A 657 -4.02 -13.95 12.49
CA GLN A 657 -3.17 -12.94 11.84
C GLN A 657 -1.68 -13.35 11.81
N ILE A 658 -1.13 -13.86 12.93
CA ILE A 658 0.24 -14.41 12.99
C ILE A 658 0.43 -15.56 11.97
N ARG A 659 -0.63 -16.30 11.66
CA ARG A 659 -0.64 -17.44 10.73
C ARG A 659 -1.09 -17.07 9.31
N SER A 660 -1.39 -15.80 9.03
CA SER A 660 -1.88 -15.32 7.73
C SER A 660 -0.81 -14.56 6.95
N SER A 661 -0.18 -15.25 6.01
CA SER A 661 0.98 -14.76 5.24
C SER A 661 0.64 -13.98 3.96
N ASN A 662 -0.65 -13.94 3.59
CA ASN A 662 -1.17 -13.13 2.50
C ASN A 662 -2.55 -12.58 2.88
N ARG A 663 -2.96 -11.47 2.25
CA ARG A 663 -4.26 -10.82 2.52
C ARG A 663 -5.45 -11.76 2.39
N ALA A 664 -5.50 -12.59 1.34
CA ALA A 664 -6.65 -13.45 1.08
C ALA A 664 -6.87 -14.55 2.14
N VAL A 665 -5.84 -14.88 2.93
CA VAL A 665 -5.95 -15.74 4.12
C VAL A 665 -6.34 -14.91 5.36
N PHE A 666 -5.80 -13.71 5.51
CA PHE A 666 -6.15 -12.77 6.59
C PHE A 666 -7.66 -12.44 6.60
N ASP A 667 -8.27 -12.31 5.41
CA ASP A 667 -9.72 -12.06 5.25
C ASP A 667 -10.63 -13.23 5.71
N THR A 668 -10.07 -14.31 6.27
CA THR A 668 -10.80 -15.50 6.76
C THR A 668 -10.76 -15.74 8.28
N CYS A 669 -10.20 -14.80 9.05
CA CYS A 669 -9.77 -14.98 10.45
C CYS A 669 -10.81 -14.72 11.57
#